data_AF-A0A196SHV5-F1
#
_entry.id   AF-A0A196SHV5-F1
#
_cell.length_a   1.000
_cell.length_b   1.000
_cell.length_c   1.000
_cell.angle_alpha   90.00
_cell.angle_beta   90.00
_cell.angle_gamma   90.00
#
_symmetry.space_group_name_H-M   'P 1'
#
loop_
_entity.id
_entity.type
_entity.pdbx_description
1 polymer ?
#
loop_
_entity_poly.entity_id
_entity_poly.type
_entity_poly.pdbx_seq_one_letter_code
_entity_poly.pdbx_strand_id
1 'polypeptide(L)'
;MKSILRLLFLSILAISLIASPSLHVYAQEEEVETPEATEEESGMETYEFQTEVNRLMDIIINSLYQNKDVFLREVISNAADALDKVRFLSLTDKSILGDDSADDLDIRVKFDEEAGTLTITDKGIGMTKQDLIENLGTVAKSGTTQFVEKMAAGADLSMIGQFGVGFYSVYLVADRVVVRSKNDEDVQHIWESSADSTFKITLYLKDDAKEYLDADKLEGLIKKYSEFITFPIYLYKSHTETVEVPVEEEEEEDVFEGEDLEENEEEKEEEEAESEKPKTRTEEKTVWEWELMNPQKAIWSRDKSEITDEEYTNFYKTLVRNSEQEPLTWTHFKAEGEIDFKCILYLPKKAAADLYEDFYHKKMQNLHLYVRKVLIADSFDDLLPRYLSFVVGVVDSDDLPLNVSREQLSQDKVLKVMGKKIVRKAIEMIKKLAEEKPAEEVEKTEEAAAPKEEAKSVEEDNANYIELWEQFGKSLKIGVIEDSANRNKLAKLLRYKTSLSEGKWTSLDHYVERMKDWQKQIYYVSADSVEKAESSMFLDAFKKRGVEVLYFTEPIDEYVAQNLREFSGKSLQDITKEGVEFGDEKEHAKKVQKEYENRFEVLTSWMKELLGDKVDKVEVTATLESAPAVLSTSKYGYSATMERIMKSQALQNPEKAKYLKAHKIMLLNPRHPIISNLKQLVEEDPESDVARDLANLLYDSSLMNSGFMIDEPNEFATRLYGLMKESLQLDSLDLEPEVELPEEPEEPEKEEEEEDENTIKFDSSNSEQMDEEEFRAQLKKDREQSEDEDEL
;
A
#
# COMPACT_ATOMS: atom_id res chain seq x y z
N MET A 1 -13.82 -45.90 32.92
CA MET A 1 -13.51 -44.91 31.86
C MET A 1 -12.63 -45.47 30.72
N LYS A 2 -11.58 -46.26 30.95
CA LYS A 2 -10.71 -46.80 29.88
C LYS A 2 -11.30 -47.88 28.94
N SER A 3 -12.45 -48.49 29.28
CA SER A 3 -13.10 -49.52 28.44
C SER A 3 -14.17 -48.95 27.50
N ILE A 4 -14.75 -47.79 27.80
CA ILE A 4 -15.74 -47.12 26.93
C ILE A 4 -15.04 -46.38 25.78
N LEU A 5 -13.83 -45.86 26.02
CA LEU A 5 -13.00 -45.23 24.99
C LEU A 5 -12.43 -46.23 23.97
N ARG A 6 -12.30 -47.52 24.33
CA ARG A 6 -11.85 -48.58 23.42
C ARG A 6 -12.93 -49.07 22.45
N LEU A 7 -14.21 -49.04 22.85
CA LEU A 7 -15.31 -49.40 21.94
C LEU A 7 -15.56 -48.29 20.90
N LEU A 8 -15.42 -47.01 21.28
CA LEU A 8 -15.55 -45.87 20.36
C LEU A 8 -14.40 -45.77 19.35
N PHE A 9 -13.19 -46.22 19.70
CA PHE A 9 -12.05 -46.26 18.77
C PHE A 9 -12.13 -47.41 17.77
N LEU A 10 -12.73 -48.56 18.13
CA LEU A 10 -12.94 -49.67 17.20
C LEU A 10 -14.08 -49.42 16.20
N SER A 11 -15.09 -48.61 16.56
CA SER A 11 -16.17 -48.23 15.63
C SER A 11 -15.75 -47.19 14.59
N ILE A 12 -14.72 -46.37 14.88
CA ILE A 12 -14.22 -45.35 13.95
C ILE A 12 -13.13 -45.91 13.02
N LEU A 13 -12.37 -46.93 13.45
CA LEU A 13 -11.36 -47.57 12.61
C LEU A 13 -11.96 -48.54 11.56
N ALA A 14 -13.18 -49.06 11.80
CA ALA A 14 -13.88 -49.93 10.84
C ALA A 14 -14.49 -49.16 9.65
N ILE A 15 -14.51 -47.83 9.69
CA ILE A 15 -15.06 -46.96 8.63
C ILE A 15 -13.93 -46.37 7.74
N SER A 16 -12.66 -46.56 8.10
CA SER A 16 -11.51 -45.92 7.44
C SER A 16 -10.59 -46.87 6.64
N LEU A 17 -10.95 -48.14 6.48
CA LEU A 17 -10.09 -49.15 5.85
C LEU A 17 -10.87 -50.06 4.89
N ILE A 18 -11.59 -49.44 3.95
CA ILE A 18 -11.82 -50.04 2.63
C ILE A 18 -11.39 -48.97 1.62
N ALA A 19 -10.23 -49.26 1.03
CA ALA A 19 -9.45 -48.39 0.19
C ALA A 19 -10.15 -48.04 -1.13
N SER A 20 -9.81 -46.85 -1.64
CA SER A 20 -9.94 -46.49 -3.05
C SER A 20 -9.39 -47.59 -3.95
N PRO A 21 -10.00 -47.78 -5.13
CA PRO A 21 -9.24 -47.46 -6.32
C PRO A 21 -10.06 -46.69 -7.36
N SER A 22 -9.36 -45.77 -8.04
CA SER A 22 -9.47 -45.51 -9.47
C SER A 22 -10.87 -45.44 -10.09
N LEU A 23 -11.35 -44.22 -10.38
CA LEU A 23 -12.34 -44.02 -11.45
C LEU A 23 -11.67 -44.31 -12.81
N HIS A 24 -11.57 -45.59 -13.16
CA HIS A 24 -11.78 -46.03 -14.52
C HIS A 24 -13.24 -46.46 -14.58
N VAL A 25 -14.07 -45.73 -15.32
CA VAL A 25 -15.43 -46.14 -15.64
C VAL A 25 -15.32 -47.33 -16.59
N TYR A 26 -15.13 -48.52 -16.03
CA TYR A 26 -15.48 -49.76 -16.70
C TYR A 26 -16.99 -49.94 -16.48
N ALA A 27 -17.75 -49.78 -17.56
CA ALA A 27 -19.12 -50.25 -17.62
C ALA A 27 -19.10 -51.77 -17.40
N GLN A 28 -19.37 -52.20 -16.17
CA GLN A 28 -19.90 -53.53 -15.92
C GLN A 28 -21.40 -53.38 -15.72
N GLU A 29 -22.14 -54.00 -16.64
CA GLU A 29 -23.58 -54.21 -16.59
C GLU A 29 -23.93 -54.96 -15.29
N GLU A 30 -24.21 -54.23 -14.21
CA GLU A 30 -25.18 -54.69 -13.24
C GLU A 30 -26.56 -54.41 -13.84
N GLU A 31 -27.21 -55.47 -14.33
CA GLU A 31 -28.65 -55.49 -14.55
C GLU A 31 -29.33 -55.18 -13.21
N VAL A 32 -29.58 -53.89 -12.97
CA VAL A 32 -30.60 -53.46 -12.03
C VAL A 32 -31.91 -53.97 -12.63
N GLU A 33 -32.44 -55.04 -12.05
CA GLU A 33 -33.83 -55.42 -12.25
C GLU A 33 -34.68 -54.18 -11.97
N THR A 34 -35.18 -53.58 -13.05
CA THR A 34 -36.23 -52.57 -13.00
C THR A 34 -37.33 -53.11 -12.09
N PRO A 35 -37.82 -52.33 -11.11
CA PRO A 35 -39.03 -52.73 -10.41
C PRO A 35 -40.11 -52.89 -11.48
N GLU A 36 -40.68 -54.09 -11.61
CA GLU A 36 -41.89 -54.28 -12.40
C GLU A 36 -42.88 -53.22 -11.97
N ALA A 37 -43.26 -52.37 -12.93
CA ALA A 37 -44.22 -51.31 -12.74
C ALA A 37 -45.48 -51.88 -12.10
N THR A 38 -45.67 -51.62 -10.81
CA THR A 38 -46.98 -51.75 -10.18
C THR A 38 -47.91 -50.79 -10.93
N GLU A 39 -49.02 -51.31 -11.47
CA GLU A 39 -50.06 -50.60 -12.22
C GLU A 39 -50.85 -49.57 -11.37
N GLU A 40 -50.15 -48.76 -10.55
CA GLU A 40 -50.68 -47.61 -9.82
C GLU A 40 -49.72 -46.39 -9.93
N GLU A 41 -49.18 -46.12 -11.12
CA GLU A 41 -48.66 -44.79 -11.49
C GLU A 41 -49.47 -44.16 -12.65
N SER A 42 -50.73 -44.58 -12.83
CA SER A 42 -51.67 -43.89 -13.72
C SER A 42 -52.15 -42.58 -13.07
N GLY A 43 -51.29 -41.57 -13.07
CA GLY A 43 -51.62 -40.23 -12.55
C GLY A 43 -50.43 -39.34 -12.19
N MET A 44 -49.17 -39.80 -12.33
CA MET A 44 -48.02 -38.91 -12.19
C MET A 44 -47.83 -38.09 -13.46
N GLU A 45 -47.90 -36.77 -13.31
CA GLU A 45 -47.67 -35.81 -14.39
C GLU A 45 -46.26 -35.23 -14.25
N THR A 46 -45.44 -35.41 -15.28
CA THR A 46 -44.13 -34.74 -15.38
C THR A 46 -44.35 -33.37 -16.00
N TYR A 47 -43.86 -32.34 -15.31
CA TYR A 47 -43.88 -30.97 -15.80
C TYR A 47 -42.44 -30.50 -16.05
N GLU A 48 -42.21 -29.86 -17.18
CA GLU A 48 -40.97 -29.14 -17.42
C GLU A 48 -40.96 -27.83 -16.62
N PHE A 49 -39.77 -27.41 -16.17
CA PHE A 49 -39.62 -26.11 -15.52
C PHE A 49 -40.03 -25.00 -16.50
N GLN A 50 -40.98 -24.17 -16.08
CA GLN A 50 -41.40 -22.99 -16.82
C GLN A 50 -40.76 -21.74 -16.23
N THR A 51 -40.38 -20.80 -17.11
CA THR A 51 -39.74 -19.55 -16.71
C THR A 51 -40.47 -18.36 -17.32
N GLU A 52 -40.82 -17.38 -16.50
CA GLU A 52 -41.43 -16.13 -16.97
C GLU A 52 -40.34 -15.20 -17.52
N VAL A 53 -40.20 -15.17 -18.85
CA VAL A 53 -39.10 -14.47 -19.55
C VAL A 53 -39.03 -12.98 -19.19
N ASN A 54 -40.17 -12.30 -19.09
CA ASN A 54 -40.21 -10.87 -18.75
C ASN A 54 -39.63 -10.58 -17.37
N ARG A 55 -39.95 -11.43 -16.38
CA ARG A 55 -39.44 -11.30 -15.02
C ARG A 55 -37.97 -11.70 -14.91
N LEU A 56 -37.53 -12.70 -15.69
CA LEU A 56 -36.13 -13.08 -15.78
C LEU A 56 -35.26 -11.95 -16.37
N MET A 57 -35.74 -11.30 -17.43
CA MET A 57 -35.08 -10.14 -18.02
C MET A 57 -34.97 -8.97 -17.03
N ASP A 58 -36.04 -8.69 -16.29
CA ASP A 58 -36.04 -7.65 -15.26
C ASP A 58 -34.99 -7.92 -14.16
N ILE A 59 -34.84 -9.19 -13.74
CA ILE A 59 -33.80 -9.60 -12.78
C ILE A 59 -32.39 -9.44 -13.36
N ILE A 60 -32.17 -9.86 -14.62
CA ILE A 60 -30.86 -9.75 -15.28
C ILE A 60 -30.45 -8.29 -15.45
N ILE A 61 -31.40 -7.40 -15.79
CA ILE A 61 -31.10 -5.99 -16.01
C ILE A 61 -30.97 -5.26 -14.67
N ASN A 62 -31.94 -5.40 -13.75
CA ASN A 62 -32.01 -4.53 -12.57
C ASN A 62 -31.38 -5.09 -11.30
N SER A 63 -31.11 -6.41 -11.22
CA SER A 63 -30.66 -7.06 -9.97
C SER A 63 -29.30 -7.76 -10.09
N LEU A 64 -28.83 -8.08 -11.29
CA LEU A 64 -27.61 -8.87 -11.49
C LEU A 64 -26.33 -8.03 -11.42
N TYR A 65 -26.37 -6.80 -11.94
CA TYR A 65 -25.22 -5.90 -12.01
C TYR A 65 -25.37 -4.76 -11.01
N GLN A 66 -24.29 -4.42 -10.31
CA GLN A 66 -24.28 -3.26 -9.40
C GLN A 66 -23.86 -1.99 -10.13
N ASN A 67 -22.96 -2.10 -11.10
CA ASN A 67 -22.47 -0.98 -11.90
C ASN A 67 -22.99 -1.06 -13.35
N LYS A 68 -23.49 0.06 -13.87
CA LYS A 68 -23.93 0.18 -15.27
C LYS A 68 -22.76 0.08 -16.25
N ASP A 69 -21.56 0.56 -15.88
CA ASP A 69 -20.34 0.61 -16.72
C ASP A 69 -19.93 -0.74 -17.32
N VAL A 70 -20.36 -1.82 -16.69
CA VAL A 70 -20.08 -3.20 -17.06
C VAL A 70 -20.59 -3.55 -18.46
N PHE A 71 -21.59 -2.82 -18.98
CA PHE A 71 -22.13 -3.10 -20.30
C PHE A 71 -21.06 -3.10 -21.39
N LEU A 72 -20.10 -2.15 -21.33
CA LEU A 72 -19.06 -2.01 -22.32
C LEU A 72 -18.06 -3.17 -22.23
N ARG A 73 -17.75 -3.64 -21.01
CA ARG A 73 -16.94 -4.84 -20.76
C ARG A 73 -17.56 -6.08 -21.41
N GLU A 74 -18.85 -6.31 -21.20
CA GLU A 74 -19.53 -7.50 -21.76
C GLU A 74 -19.59 -7.45 -23.29
N VAL A 75 -19.88 -6.29 -23.89
CA VAL A 75 -19.95 -6.13 -25.35
C VAL A 75 -18.58 -6.32 -26.01
N ILE A 76 -17.53 -5.70 -25.47
CA ILE A 76 -16.17 -5.87 -26.00
C ILE A 76 -15.69 -7.32 -25.80
N SER A 77 -16.03 -7.98 -24.69
CA SER A 77 -15.70 -9.39 -24.48
C SER A 77 -16.37 -10.29 -25.53
N ASN A 78 -17.62 -10.03 -25.89
CA ASN A 78 -18.33 -10.78 -26.93
C ASN A 78 -17.71 -10.55 -28.31
N ALA A 79 -17.29 -9.32 -28.62
CA ALA A 79 -16.56 -8.99 -29.85
C ALA A 79 -15.22 -9.74 -29.90
N ALA A 80 -14.46 -9.75 -28.80
CA ALA A 80 -13.20 -10.50 -28.71
C ALA A 80 -13.40 -12.01 -28.92
N ASP A 81 -14.43 -12.61 -28.31
CA ASP A 81 -14.79 -14.02 -28.55
C ASP A 81 -15.14 -14.30 -30.02
N ALA A 82 -15.82 -13.36 -30.70
CA ALA A 82 -16.15 -13.48 -32.12
C ALA A 82 -14.90 -13.40 -33.01
N LEU A 83 -13.95 -12.54 -32.68
CA LEU A 83 -12.66 -12.43 -33.37
C LEU A 83 -11.79 -13.67 -33.15
N ASP A 84 -11.73 -14.21 -31.92
CA ASP A 84 -11.01 -15.45 -31.64
C ASP A 84 -11.61 -16.66 -32.37
N LYS A 85 -12.94 -16.72 -32.55
CA LYS A 85 -13.59 -17.74 -33.39
C LYS A 85 -13.11 -17.67 -34.84
N VAL A 86 -13.09 -16.48 -35.45
CA VAL A 86 -12.58 -16.32 -36.83
C VAL A 86 -11.10 -16.68 -36.89
N ARG A 87 -10.30 -16.17 -35.95
CA ARG A 87 -8.86 -16.45 -35.92
C ARG A 87 -8.59 -17.94 -35.79
N PHE A 88 -9.39 -18.67 -35.01
CA PHE A 88 -9.25 -20.11 -34.89
C PHE A 88 -9.65 -20.84 -36.17
N LEU A 89 -10.80 -20.50 -36.76
CA LEU A 89 -11.25 -21.12 -38.01
C LEU A 89 -10.27 -20.84 -39.16
N SER A 90 -9.64 -19.66 -39.18
CA SER A 90 -8.66 -19.30 -40.20
C SER A 90 -7.35 -20.09 -40.12
N LEU A 91 -7.03 -20.69 -38.96
CA LEU A 91 -5.92 -21.66 -38.84
C LEU A 91 -6.19 -22.93 -39.64
N THR A 92 -7.47 -23.30 -39.79
CA THR A 92 -7.90 -24.50 -40.53
C THR A 92 -8.23 -24.15 -41.99
N ASP A 93 -8.87 -23.00 -42.23
CA ASP A 93 -9.25 -22.52 -43.55
C ASP A 93 -8.97 -21.02 -43.72
N LYS A 94 -7.89 -20.70 -44.44
CA LYS A 94 -7.48 -19.31 -44.69
C LYS A 94 -8.47 -18.51 -45.54
N SER A 95 -9.40 -19.16 -46.24
CA SER A 95 -10.37 -18.45 -47.10
C SER A 95 -11.44 -17.68 -46.32
N ILE A 96 -11.60 -17.98 -45.02
CA ILE A 96 -12.57 -17.34 -44.12
C ILE A 96 -12.22 -15.86 -43.85
N LEU A 97 -10.95 -15.47 -43.97
CA LEU A 97 -10.56 -14.07 -43.79
C LEU A 97 -10.81 -13.21 -45.04
N GLY A 98 -11.19 -13.82 -46.18
CA GLY A 98 -11.40 -13.08 -47.43
C GLY A 98 -10.14 -12.36 -47.92
N ASP A 99 -10.27 -11.06 -48.20
CA ASP A 99 -9.15 -10.17 -48.54
C ASP A 99 -8.45 -9.56 -47.31
N ASP A 100 -9.04 -9.71 -46.11
CA ASP A 100 -8.48 -9.22 -44.86
C ASP A 100 -7.41 -10.19 -44.33
N SER A 101 -6.43 -9.67 -43.60
CA SER A 101 -5.45 -10.47 -42.88
C SER A 101 -5.89 -10.72 -41.44
N ALA A 102 -5.28 -11.71 -40.77
CA ALA A 102 -5.50 -11.93 -39.34
C ALA A 102 -5.10 -10.70 -38.49
N ASP A 103 -4.27 -9.81 -39.03
CA ASP A 103 -3.83 -8.57 -38.39
C ASP A 103 -4.84 -7.43 -38.54
N ASP A 104 -5.84 -7.57 -39.42
CA ASP A 104 -6.90 -6.57 -39.65
C ASP A 104 -8.12 -6.73 -38.72
N LEU A 105 -8.09 -7.75 -37.84
CA LEU A 105 -9.13 -8.04 -36.86
C LEU A 105 -9.12 -7.00 -35.72
N ASP A 106 -10.09 -6.09 -35.74
CA ASP A 106 -10.21 -4.97 -34.80
C ASP A 106 -11.62 -4.85 -34.18
N ILE A 107 -11.69 -4.12 -33.07
CA ILE A 107 -12.92 -3.67 -32.41
C ILE A 107 -12.95 -2.13 -32.47
N ARG A 108 -14.08 -1.56 -32.85
CA ARG A 108 -14.24 -0.10 -33.03
C ARG A 108 -15.43 0.42 -32.24
N VAL A 109 -15.20 1.45 -31.43
CA VAL A 109 -16.20 2.13 -30.61
C VAL A 109 -16.39 3.56 -31.11
N LYS A 110 -17.62 3.91 -31.47
CA LYS A 110 -18.00 5.25 -31.94
C LYS A 110 -19.28 5.70 -31.26
N PHE A 111 -19.30 6.93 -30.77
CA PHE A 111 -20.51 7.57 -30.26
C PHE A 111 -21.03 8.63 -31.26
N ASP A 112 -22.30 8.97 -31.10
CA ASP A 112 -23.00 10.02 -31.86
C ASP A 112 -23.89 10.78 -30.88
N GLU A 113 -23.47 12.00 -30.55
CA GLU A 113 -24.18 12.86 -29.60
C GLU A 113 -25.54 13.32 -30.11
N GLU A 114 -25.64 13.63 -31.41
CA GLU A 114 -26.88 14.12 -32.03
C GLU A 114 -27.94 13.01 -32.07
N ALA A 115 -27.54 11.80 -32.45
CA ALA A 115 -28.43 10.65 -32.49
C ALA A 115 -28.67 10.01 -31.12
N GLY A 116 -27.86 10.35 -30.11
CA GLY A 116 -27.88 9.72 -28.78
C GLY A 116 -27.51 8.24 -28.83
N THR A 117 -26.55 7.86 -29.68
CA THR A 117 -26.20 6.45 -29.91
C THR A 117 -24.75 6.12 -29.65
N LEU A 118 -24.52 4.89 -29.15
CA LEU A 118 -23.20 4.30 -29.03
C LEU A 118 -23.13 3.05 -29.92
N THR A 119 -22.13 3.00 -30.79
CA THR A 119 -21.93 1.92 -31.75
C THR A 119 -20.64 1.18 -31.46
N ILE A 120 -20.73 -0.14 -31.32
CA ILE A 120 -19.59 -1.06 -31.23
C ILE A 120 -19.62 -1.95 -32.48
N THR A 121 -18.50 -1.99 -33.20
CA THR A 121 -18.32 -2.78 -34.43
C THR A 121 -17.15 -3.73 -34.23
N ASP A 122 -17.31 -4.99 -34.64
CA ASP A 122 -16.22 -5.96 -34.72
C ASP A 122 -16.19 -6.65 -36.08
N LYS A 123 -15.01 -7.14 -36.43
CA LYS A 123 -14.76 -7.94 -37.64
C LYS A 123 -14.70 -9.44 -37.34
N GLY A 124 -15.48 -9.91 -36.37
CA GLY A 124 -15.57 -11.31 -35.99
C GLY A 124 -16.44 -12.13 -36.96
N ILE A 125 -16.76 -13.35 -36.54
CA ILE A 125 -17.42 -14.37 -37.40
C ILE A 125 -18.86 -14.01 -37.77
N GLY A 126 -19.44 -13.05 -37.05
CA GLY A 126 -20.85 -12.72 -37.15
C GLY A 126 -21.76 -13.88 -36.71
N MET A 127 -23.03 -13.78 -37.06
CA MET A 127 -24.09 -14.71 -36.69
C MET A 127 -25.03 -14.91 -37.87
N THR A 128 -25.42 -16.16 -38.11
CA THR A 128 -26.50 -16.46 -39.07
C THR A 128 -27.86 -16.02 -38.52
N LYS A 129 -28.91 -16.04 -39.34
CA LYS A 129 -30.28 -15.79 -38.85
C LYS A 129 -30.67 -16.72 -37.70
N GLN A 130 -30.26 -17.98 -37.78
CA GLN A 130 -30.58 -18.97 -36.77
C GLN A 130 -29.84 -18.67 -35.46
N ASP A 131 -28.56 -18.29 -35.54
CA ASP A 131 -27.77 -17.90 -34.37
C ASP A 131 -28.33 -16.65 -33.68
N LEU A 132 -28.83 -15.67 -34.45
CA LEU A 132 -29.49 -14.49 -33.87
C LEU A 132 -30.74 -14.86 -33.07
N ILE A 133 -31.55 -15.80 -33.56
CA ILE A 133 -32.76 -16.25 -32.85
C ILE A 133 -32.38 -17.12 -31.64
N GLU A 134 -31.46 -18.05 -31.84
CA GLU A 134 -31.15 -19.07 -30.85
C GLU A 134 -30.19 -18.61 -29.75
N ASN A 135 -29.18 -17.80 -30.07
CA ASN A 135 -28.17 -17.37 -29.11
C ASN A 135 -28.51 -15.99 -28.51
N LEU A 136 -28.97 -15.04 -29.33
CA LEU A 136 -29.33 -13.69 -28.84
C LEU A 136 -30.78 -13.61 -28.33
N GLY A 137 -31.68 -14.41 -28.92
CA GLY A 137 -33.10 -14.44 -28.55
C GLY A 137 -33.43 -15.39 -27.38
N THR A 138 -32.47 -16.19 -26.91
CA THR A 138 -32.69 -17.14 -25.80
C THR A 138 -31.78 -16.80 -24.62
N VAL A 139 -32.40 -16.50 -23.48
CA VAL A 139 -31.67 -16.22 -22.24
C VAL A 139 -30.94 -17.46 -21.74
N ALA A 140 -29.72 -17.28 -21.23
CA ALA A 140 -28.84 -18.34 -20.71
C ALA A 140 -28.36 -19.35 -21.77
N LYS A 141 -28.34 -18.96 -23.04
CA LYS A 141 -27.73 -19.72 -24.13
C LYS A 141 -26.53 -18.97 -24.68
N SER A 142 -25.37 -19.64 -24.74
CA SER A 142 -24.12 -19.06 -25.27
C SER A 142 -23.63 -19.88 -26.46
N GLY A 143 -23.57 -19.24 -27.63
CA GLY A 143 -22.95 -19.84 -28.82
C GLY A 143 -21.44 -20.05 -28.66
N THR A 144 -20.80 -19.32 -27.74
CA THR A 144 -19.39 -19.51 -27.37
C THR A 144 -19.18 -20.84 -26.64
N THR A 145 -20.04 -21.19 -25.68
CA THR A 145 -19.99 -22.48 -24.98
C THR A 145 -20.14 -23.65 -25.96
N GLN A 146 -21.10 -23.56 -26.89
CA GLN A 146 -21.30 -24.60 -27.91
C GLN A 146 -20.11 -24.74 -28.87
N PHE A 147 -19.44 -23.62 -29.19
CA PHE A 147 -18.24 -23.65 -30.01
C PHE A 147 -17.09 -24.36 -29.29
N VAL A 148 -16.87 -24.03 -28.01
CA VAL A 148 -15.85 -24.69 -27.17
C VAL A 148 -16.12 -26.18 -27.04
N GLU A 149 -17.37 -26.60 -26.80
CA GLU A 149 -17.76 -28.02 -26.73
C GLU A 149 -17.48 -28.77 -28.04
N LYS A 150 -17.79 -28.16 -29.19
CA LYS A 150 -17.53 -28.76 -30.52
C LYS A 150 -16.04 -28.84 -30.85
N MET A 151 -15.23 -27.93 -30.30
CA MET A 151 -13.79 -27.80 -30.60
C MET A 151 -12.88 -28.43 -29.54
N ALA A 152 -13.42 -29.00 -28.46
CA ALA A 152 -12.70 -29.61 -27.34
C ALA A 152 -11.79 -30.81 -27.71
N ALA A 153 -11.69 -31.17 -29.00
CA ALA A 153 -10.88 -32.28 -29.49
C ALA A 153 -9.43 -31.91 -29.89
N GLY A 154 -8.91 -30.71 -29.59
CA GLY A 154 -7.48 -30.45 -29.85
C GLY A 154 -6.90 -29.04 -29.70
N ALA A 155 -7.61 -28.06 -29.15
CA ALA A 155 -7.08 -26.69 -29.03
C ALA A 155 -7.38 -26.01 -27.69
N ASP A 156 -6.41 -25.21 -27.22
CA ASP A 156 -6.49 -24.39 -26.01
C ASP A 156 -7.23 -23.08 -26.33
N LEU A 157 -8.57 -23.12 -26.31
CA LEU A 157 -9.45 -21.99 -26.61
C LEU A 157 -9.89 -21.27 -25.32
N SER A 158 -9.27 -20.14 -25.01
CA SER A 158 -9.61 -19.29 -23.86
C SER A 158 -10.72 -18.29 -24.19
N MET A 159 -11.97 -18.77 -24.34
CA MET A 159 -13.13 -17.90 -24.64
C MET A 159 -13.85 -17.39 -23.38
N ILE A 160 -14.28 -16.14 -23.35
CA ILE A 160 -14.76 -15.48 -22.13
C ILE A 160 -16.25 -15.78 -21.84
N GLY A 161 -17.10 -15.85 -22.86
CA GLY A 161 -18.57 -15.91 -22.77
C GLY A 161 -19.18 -17.27 -22.40
N GLN A 162 -19.37 -17.57 -21.11
CA GLN A 162 -19.93 -18.87 -20.68
C GLN A 162 -21.43 -18.85 -20.33
N PHE A 163 -21.95 -17.75 -19.77
CA PHE A 163 -23.28 -17.72 -19.13
C PHE A 163 -24.46 -17.46 -20.09
N GLY A 164 -24.24 -16.79 -21.23
CA GLY A 164 -25.33 -16.45 -22.16
C GLY A 164 -26.31 -15.39 -21.63
N VAL A 165 -25.88 -14.52 -20.72
CA VAL A 165 -26.68 -13.39 -20.20
C VAL A 165 -26.00 -12.03 -20.36
N GLY A 166 -24.68 -12.00 -20.60
CA GLY A 166 -23.88 -10.77 -20.65
C GLY A 166 -24.31 -9.78 -21.72
N PHE A 167 -24.83 -10.24 -22.86
CA PHE A 167 -25.35 -9.33 -23.89
C PHE A 167 -26.46 -8.40 -23.35
N TYR A 168 -27.33 -8.89 -22.47
CA TYR A 168 -28.48 -8.11 -21.99
C TYR A 168 -28.10 -6.97 -21.03
N SER A 169 -26.84 -6.91 -20.56
CA SER A 169 -26.36 -5.79 -19.76
C SER A 169 -26.44 -4.45 -20.51
N VAL A 170 -26.50 -4.46 -21.85
CA VAL A 170 -26.69 -3.23 -22.66
C VAL A 170 -27.97 -2.48 -22.30
N TYR A 171 -29.00 -3.17 -21.82
CA TYR A 171 -30.26 -2.56 -21.41
C TYR A 171 -30.17 -1.82 -20.06
N LEU A 172 -29.03 -1.91 -19.36
CA LEU A 172 -28.73 -1.02 -18.23
C LEU A 172 -28.66 0.45 -18.68
N VAL A 173 -28.17 0.68 -19.91
CA VAL A 173 -27.85 2.01 -20.45
C VAL A 173 -28.66 2.37 -21.69
N ALA A 174 -29.25 1.40 -22.39
CA ALA A 174 -29.99 1.61 -23.62
C ALA A 174 -31.47 1.22 -23.50
N ASP A 175 -32.36 1.99 -24.13
CA ASP A 175 -33.79 1.64 -24.28
C ASP A 175 -34.03 0.75 -25.50
N ARG A 176 -33.15 0.86 -26.50
CA ARG A 176 -33.28 0.15 -27.78
C ARG A 176 -31.91 -0.26 -28.29
N VAL A 177 -31.83 -1.45 -28.88
CA VAL A 177 -30.58 -2.11 -29.26
C VAL A 177 -30.74 -2.72 -30.63
N VAL A 178 -29.99 -2.23 -31.60
CA VAL A 178 -29.93 -2.79 -32.95
C VAL A 178 -28.67 -3.63 -33.08
N VAL A 179 -28.80 -4.87 -33.55
CA VAL A 179 -27.67 -5.73 -33.90
C VAL A 179 -27.73 -6.07 -35.39
N ARG A 180 -26.79 -5.52 -36.17
CA ARG A 180 -26.54 -5.93 -37.55
C ARG A 180 -25.49 -7.02 -37.52
N SER A 181 -25.67 -8.10 -38.27
CA SER A 181 -24.72 -9.21 -38.31
C SER A 181 -24.66 -9.81 -39.70
N LYS A 182 -23.45 -10.15 -40.16
CA LYS A 182 -23.22 -10.89 -41.40
C LYS A 182 -22.27 -12.03 -41.09
N ASN A 183 -22.69 -13.24 -41.44
CA ASN A 183 -21.85 -14.42 -41.46
C ASN A 183 -21.60 -14.83 -42.92
N ASP A 184 -20.48 -15.46 -43.22
CA ASP A 184 -20.14 -15.84 -44.60
C ASP A 184 -21.08 -16.88 -45.21
N GLU A 185 -21.69 -17.72 -44.36
CA GLU A 185 -22.66 -18.74 -44.76
C GLU A 185 -24.08 -18.17 -44.97
N ASP A 186 -24.30 -16.87 -44.72
CA ASP A 186 -25.63 -16.25 -44.74
C ASP A 186 -25.63 -14.84 -45.37
N VAL A 187 -26.83 -14.34 -45.69
CA VAL A 187 -27.01 -12.93 -46.00
C VAL A 187 -26.87 -12.11 -44.72
N GLN A 188 -26.60 -10.81 -44.87
CA GLN A 188 -26.61 -9.93 -43.71
C GLN A 188 -28.03 -9.89 -43.12
N HIS A 189 -28.13 -10.17 -41.82
CA HIS A 189 -29.35 -10.02 -41.06
C HIS A 189 -29.23 -8.80 -40.16
N ILE A 190 -30.38 -8.18 -39.94
CA ILE A 190 -30.48 -7.08 -39.01
C ILE A 190 -31.52 -7.49 -38.00
N TRP A 191 -31.02 -7.75 -36.81
CA TRP A 191 -31.82 -7.74 -35.63
C TRP A 191 -32.05 -6.26 -35.28
N GLU A 192 -33.15 -5.73 -35.85
CA GLU A 192 -33.64 -4.35 -35.84
C GLU A 192 -33.31 -3.48 -37.08
N SER A 193 -34.14 -3.61 -38.14
CA SER A 193 -34.27 -2.81 -39.38
C SER A 193 -33.40 -1.53 -39.48
N SER A 194 -32.50 -1.22 -40.43
CA SER A 194 -32.21 -1.59 -41.85
C SER A 194 -30.70 -1.41 -42.22
N ALA A 195 -30.33 -1.90 -43.43
CA ALA A 195 -29.03 -2.28 -44.11
C ALA A 195 -27.66 -1.73 -43.64
N ASP A 196 -26.61 -2.60 -43.57
CA ASP A 196 -25.14 -2.34 -43.78
C ASP A 196 -24.20 -3.45 -43.22
N SER A 197 -23.22 -3.92 -44.00
CA SER A 197 -22.54 -5.24 -43.88
C SER A 197 -21.33 -5.34 -42.94
N THR A 198 -21.56 -5.29 -41.62
CA THR A 198 -20.63 -5.68 -40.54
C THR A 198 -21.41 -6.19 -39.31
N PHE A 199 -20.75 -6.86 -38.36
CA PHE A 199 -21.35 -7.03 -37.03
C PHE A 199 -21.30 -5.68 -36.29
N LYS A 200 -22.46 -5.07 -36.07
CA LYS A 200 -22.60 -3.72 -35.55
C LYS A 200 -23.71 -3.69 -34.51
N ILE A 201 -23.34 -3.42 -33.26
CA ILE A 201 -24.28 -3.19 -32.17
C ILE A 201 -24.44 -1.68 -32.03
N THR A 202 -25.66 -1.17 -32.21
CA THR A 202 -26.02 0.23 -31.98
C THR A 202 -26.96 0.32 -30.79
N LEU A 203 -26.51 1.01 -29.75
CA LEU A 203 -27.22 1.25 -28.50
C LEU A 203 -27.85 2.64 -28.55
N TYR A 204 -29.17 2.72 -28.41
CA TYR A 204 -29.89 3.99 -28.23
C TYR A 204 -29.97 4.26 -26.73
N LEU A 205 -29.14 5.20 -26.27
CA LEU A 205 -28.93 5.42 -24.85
C LEU A 205 -30.14 6.10 -24.20
N LYS A 206 -30.37 5.74 -22.95
CA LYS A 206 -31.35 6.38 -22.08
C LYS A 206 -30.93 7.81 -21.76
N ASP A 207 -31.91 8.65 -21.40
CA ASP A 207 -31.63 10.02 -20.96
C ASP A 207 -30.68 10.09 -19.75
N ASP A 208 -30.75 9.11 -18.85
CA ASP A 208 -29.88 9.00 -17.66
C ASP A 208 -28.53 8.33 -17.93
N ALA A 209 -28.25 7.97 -19.20
CA ALA A 209 -27.03 7.28 -19.62
C ALA A 209 -26.24 8.05 -20.70
N LYS A 210 -26.59 9.32 -20.96
CA LYS A 210 -25.92 10.18 -21.95
C LYS A 210 -24.44 10.47 -21.63
N GLU A 211 -24.02 10.24 -20.39
CA GLU A 211 -22.61 10.30 -20.00
C GLU A 211 -21.70 9.33 -20.79
N TYR A 212 -22.24 8.25 -21.38
CA TYR A 212 -21.46 7.35 -22.25
C TYR A 212 -21.33 7.85 -23.71
N LEU A 213 -21.77 9.08 -23.99
CA LEU A 213 -21.47 9.80 -25.23
C LEU A 213 -20.25 10.72 -25.06
N ASP A 214 -19.62 10.72 -23.89
CA ASP A 214 -18.37 11.43 -23.62
C ASP A 214 -17.16 10.55 -23.97
N ALA A 215 -16.21 11.10 -24.73
CA ALA A 215 -15.04 10.38 -25.19
C ALA A 215 -14.10 9.98 -24.02
N ASP A 216 -13.89 10.87 -23.06
CA ASP A 216 -12.99 10.62 -21.92
C ASP A 216 -13.55 9.53 -21.00
N LYS A 217 -14.88 9.51 -20.81
CA LYS A 217 -15.56 8.43 -20.08
C LYS A 217 -15.38 7.09 -20.79
N LEU A 218 -15.63 7.01 -22.10
CA LEU A 218 -15.46 5.77 -22.87
C LEU A 218 -14.01 5.29 -22.85
N GLU A 219 -13.06 6.19 -23.04
CA GLU A 219 -11.62 5.92 -22.94
C GLU A 219 -11.26 5.33 -21.57
N GLY A 220 -11.72 5.96 -20.48
CA GLY A 220 -11.49 5.48 -19.13
C GLY A 220 -12.08 4.08 -18.87
N LEU A 221 -13.24 3.77 -19.45
CA LEU A 221 -13.88 2.45 -19.32
C LEU A 221 -13.16 1.37 -20.13
N ILE A 222 -12.73 1.68 -21.35
CA ILE A 222 -11.97 0.75 -22.20
C ILE A 222 -10.62 0.45 -21.52
N LYS A 223 -9.91 1.48 -21.06
CA LYS A 223 -8.65 1.34 -20.31
C LYS A 223 -8.84 0.60 -18.99
N LYS A 224 -10.00 0.73 -18.32
CA LYS A 224 -10.25 -0.02 -17.08
C LYS A 224 -10.47 -1.51 -17.33
N TYR A 225 -11.37 -1.87 -18.24
CA TYR A 225 -11.85 -3.26 -18.34
C TYR A 225 -11.21 -4.08 -19.46
N SER A 226 -10.71 -3.41 -20.51
CA SER A 226 -10.36 -4.05 -21.79
C SER A 226 -8.93 -3.76 -22.24
N GLU A 227 -8.08 -3.22 -21.35
CA GLU A 227 -6.70 -2.84 -21.65
C GLU A 227 -5.84 -3.99 -22.18
N PHE A 228 -6.13 -5.23 -21.79
CA PHE A 228 -5.31 -6.40 -22.13
C PHE A 228 -6.02 -7.42 -23.02
N ILE A 229 -7.15 -7.02 -23.62
CA ILE A 229 -7.80 -7.82 -24.66
C ILE A 229 -6.85 -7.96 -25.85
N THR A 230 -6.81 -9.17 -26.43
CA THR A 230 -5.81 -9.56 -27.43
C THR A 230 -5.89 -8.74 -28.73
N PHE A 231 -7.08 -8.22 -29.09
CA PHE A 231 -7.32 -7.52 -30.35
C PHE A 231 -7.30 -6.00 -30.17
N PRO A 232 -6.84 -5.23 -31.18
CA PRO A 232 -6.86 -3.77 -31.15
C PRO A 232 -8.27 -3.20 -30.96
N ILE A 233 -8.41 -2.26 -30.02
CA ILE A 233 -9.64 -1.53 -29.75
C ILE A 233 -9.43 -0.06 -30.11
N TYR A 234 -10.22 0.45 -31.04
CA TYR A 234 -10.16 1.84 -31.47
C TYR A 234 -11.35 2.63 -30.95
N LEU A 235 -11.10 3.84 -30.45
CA LEU A 235 -12.13 4.83 -30.09
C LEU A 235 -12.12 5.97 -31.10
N TYR A 236 -13.29 6.36 -31.60
CA TYR A 236 -13.43 7.51 -32.48
C TYR A 236 -13.52 8.79 -31.64
N LYS A 237 -12.44 9.58 -31.60
CA LYS A 237 -12.32 10.80 -30.79
C LYS A 237 -11.83 11.96 -31.66
N SER A 238 -12.17 13.18 -31.27
CA SER A 238 -11.69 14.39 -31.90
C SER A 238 -10.51 15.00 -31.15
N HIS A 239 -9.52 15.51 -31.86
CA HIS A 239 -8.51 16.41 -31.30
C HIS A 239 -8.37 17.68 -32.14
N THR A 240 -7.85 18.75 -31.53
CA THR A 240 -7.60 20.02 -32.20
C THR A 240 -6.21 20.02 -32.81
N GLU A 241 -6.12 20.21 -34.12
CA GLU A 241 -4.86 20.46 -34.84
C GLU A 241 -4.78 21.93 -35.24
N THR A 242 -3.64 22.57 -35.01
CA THR A 242 -3.35 23.89 -35.56
C THR A 242 -2.83 23.74 -36.98
N VAL A 243 -3.63 24.13 -37.97
CA VAL A 243 -3.25 24.12 -39.38
C VAL A 243 -2.90 25.54 -39.79
N GLU A 244 -1.71 25.72 -40.38
CA GLU A 244 -1.30 26.98 -40.98
C GLU A 244 -1.98 27.16 -42.35
N VAL A 245 -2.94 28.09 -42.44
CA VAL A 245 -3.64 28.40 -43.68
C VAL A 245 -3.05 29.69 -44.28
N PRO A 246 -2.62 29.72 -45.54
CA PRO A 246 -2.14 30.95 -46.19
C PRO A 246 -3.30 31.95 -46.35
N VAL A 247 -3.08 33.19 -45.94
CA VAL A 247 -4.05 34.28 -46.12
C VAL A 247 -4.06 34.71 -47.58
N GLU A 248 -5.18 34.55 -48.29
CA GLU A 248 -5.41 35.25 -49.56
C GLU A 248 -5.71 36.72 -49.23
N GLU A 249 -4.90 37.65 -49.77
CA GLU A 249 -5.12 39.09 -49.64
C GLU A 249 -6.40 39.47 -50.43
N GLU A 250 -7.53 39.61 -49.75
CA GLU A 250 -8.71 40.28 -50.31
C GLU A 250 -8.46 41.79 -50.34
N GLU A 251 -8.58 42.39 -51.53
CA GLU A 251 -8.47 43.83 -51.80
C GLU A 251 -9.49 44.62 -50.95
N GLU A 252 -9.03 45.34 -49.93
CA GLU A 252 -9.83 46.38 -49.26
C GLU A 252 -9.88 47.65 -50.14
N GLU A 253 -11.08 48.05 -50.55
CA GLU A 253 -11.38 49.35 -51.15
C GLU A 253 -11.18 50.47 -50.11
N ASP A 254 -10.06 51.19 -50.17
CA ASP A 254 -9.85 52.42 -49.39
C ASP A 254 -10.44 53.65 -50.10
N VAL A 255 -11.43 54.27 -49.45
CA VAL A 255 -11.89 55.63 -49.72
C VAL A 255 -11.10 56.57 -48.82
N PHE A 256 -10.17 57.37 -49.36
CA PHE A 256 -9.83 58.68 -48.77
C PHE A 256 -9.16 59.62 -49.79
N GLU A 257 -9.67 60.86 -49.86
CA GLU A 257 -9.24 61.96 -50.72
C GLU A 257 -7.94 62.64 -50.23
N GLY A 258 -7.10 63.11 -51.18
CA GLY A 258 -6.50 64.46 -51.12
C GLY A 258 -4.99 64.61 -50.87
N GLU A 259 -4.28 64.95 -51.96
CA GLU A 259 -3.14 65.92 -52.09
C GLU A 259 -1.90 65.80 -51.16
N ASP A 260 -0.73 65.42 -51.68
CA ASP A 260 0.30 66.33 -52.27
C ASP A 260 1.73 65.70 -52.35
N LEU A 261 2.34 65.90 -53.52
CA LEU A 261 3.75 66.25 -53.82
C LEU A 261 4.98 65.33 -53.53
N GLU A 262 5.68 65.09 -54.66
CA GLU A 262 7.12 65.24 -54.94
C GLU A 262 8.05 64.02 -55.11
N GLU A 263 8.88 64.17 -56.16
CA GLU A 263 9.89 63.31 -56.80
C GLU A 263 10.97 62.83 -55.79
N ASN A 264 11.76 61.75 -55.97
CA ASN A 264 12.76 61.60 -57.03
C ASN A 264 13.56 60.25 -56.90
N GLU A 265 14.09 59.78 -58.03
CA GLU A 265 15.39 59.09 -58.28
C GLU A 265 15.86 57.79 -57.57
N GLU A 266 15.93 56.73 -58.39
CA GLU A 266 17.12 55.97 -58.83
C GLU A 266 18.06 55.19 -57.87
N GLU A 267 18.17 53.89 -58.23
CA GLU A 267 19.37 53.02 -58.31
C GLU A 267 19.98 52.30 -57.07
N LYS A 268 19.70 50.97 -57.04
CA LYS A 268 20.62 49.79 -57.06
C LYS A 268 21.48 49.34 -55.86
N GLU A 269 21.27 48.04 -55.54
CA GLU A 269 22.22 46.93 -55.20
C GLU A 269 23.05 47.07 -53.91
N GLU A 270 23.21 46.13 -52.97
CA GLU A 270 22.95 44.70 -52.69
C GLU A 270 23.02 44.64 -51.12
N GLU A 271 22.39 43.79 -50.30
CA GLU A 271 22.37 42.32 -50.22
C GLU A 271 21.59 41.96 -48.91
N GLU A 272 21.09 40.73 -48.82
CA GLU A 272 20.50 40.06 -47.62
C GLU A 272 19.09 40.48 -47.14
N ALA A 273 18.07 39.71 -47.53
CA ALA A 273 16.87 39.50 -46.69
C ALA A 273 16.15 38.20 -47.06
N GLU A 274 15.85 37.43 -46.02
CA GLU A 274 14.84 36.36 -45.88
C GLU A 274 13.94 36.07 -47.08
N SER A 275 13.88 34.80 -47.48
CA SER A 275 12.76 34.27 -48.27
C SER A 275 11.45 34.51 -47.49
N GLU A 276 10.63 35.44 -47.98
CA GLU A 276 9.26 35.67 -47.52
C GLU A 276 8.49 34.35 -47.51
N LYS A 277 8.25 33.81 -46.30
CA LYS A 277 7.19 32.81 -46.13
C LYS A 277 5.85 33.53 -46.26
N PRO A 278 4.87 32.98 -46.98
CA PRO A 278 3.53 33.55 -47.05
C PRO A 278 2.98 33.72 -45.62
N LYS A 279 2.30 34.83 -45.33
CA LYS A 279 1.62 35.03 -44.04
C LYS A 279 0.59 33.91 -43.85
N THR A 280 0.90 32.96 -42.99
CA THR A 280 -0.02 31.90 -42.58
C THR A 280 -0.77 32.35 -41.33
N ARG A 281 -2.09 32.16 -41.31
CA ARG A 281 -2.90 32.25 -40.10
C ARG A 281 -2.99 30.85 -39.50
N THR A 282 -2.72 30.72 -38.21
CA THR A 282 -2.98 29.48 -37.47
C THR A 282 -4.49 29.34 -37.26
N GLU A 283 -5.09 28.32 -37.88
CA GLU A 283 -6.48 27.95 -37.65
C GLU A 283 -6.55 26.64 -36.87
N GLU A 284 -7.33 26.62 -35.79
CA GLU A 284 -7.63 25.42 -35.04
C GLU A 284 -8.70 24.60 -35.77
N LYS A 285 -8.35 23.41 -36.25
CA LYS A 285 -9.25 22.49 -36.91
C LYS A 285 -9.46 21.25 -36.04
N THR A 286 -10.72 20.93 -35.74
CA THR A 286 -11.08 19.68 -35.09
C THR A 286 -11.02 18.54 -36.10
N VAL A 287 -10.11 17.59 -35.88
CA VAL A 287 -9.96 16.37 -36.68
C VAL A 287 -10.48 15.19 -35.88
N TRP A 288 -11.24 14.30 -36.53
CA TRP A 288 -11.76 13.08 -35.92
C TRP A 288 -10.99 11.88 -36.46
N GLU A 289 -10.43 11.07 -35.56
CA GLU A 289 -9.65 9.91 -35.93
C GLU A 289 -9.91 8.71 -35.01
N TRP A 290 -9.43 7.55 -35.46
CA TRP A 290 -9.50 6.31 -34.70
C TRP A 290 -8.22 6.17 -33.87
N GLU A 291 -8.32 6.35 -32.56
CA GLU A 291 -7.20 6.23 -31.64
C GLU A 291 -7.16 4.82 -31.01
N LEU A 292 -5.98 4.22 -30.93
CA LEU A 292 -5.78 2.89 -30.33
C LEU A 292 -5.80 2.97 -28.79
N MET A 293 -6.74 2.26 -28.17
CA MET A 293 -6.98 2.32 -26.72
C MET A 293 -6.16 1.33 -25.90
N ASN A 294 -5.75 0.20 -26.48
CA ASN A 294 -5.03 -0.89 -25.82
C ASN A 294 -3.67 -1.21 -26.47
N PRO A 295 -2.72 -0.26 -26.50
CA PRO A 295 -1.40 -0.50 -27.10
C PRO A 295 -0.55 -1.53 -26.32
N GLN A 296 -0.86 -1.75 -25.04
CA GLN A 296 -0.09 -2.61 -24.14
C GLN A 296 -0.49 -4.08 -24.27
N LYS A 297 0.51 -4.96 -24.35
CA LYS A 297 0.31 -6.41 -24.42
C LYS A 297 0.36 -7.03 -23.03
N ALA A 298 -0.43 -8.09 -22.83
CA ALA A 298 -0.41 -8.89 -21.61
C ALA A 298 0.93 -9.63 -21.43
N ILE A 299 1.93 -8.98 -20.83
CA ILE A 299 3.29 -9.54 -20.71
C ILE A 299 3.33 -10.80 -19.83
N TRP A 300 2.42 -10.94 -18.86
CA TRP A 300 2.33 -12.13 -18.00
C TRP A 300 1.94 -13.40 -18.76
N SER A 301 1.42 -13.28 -19.98
CA SER A 301 1.06 -14.42 -20.82
C SER A 301 2.23 -14.98 -21.62
N ARG A 302 3.27 -14.18 -21.85
CA ARG A 302 4.48 -14.54 -22.61
C ARG A 302 5.46 -15.33 -21.74
N ASP A 303 6.36 -16.06 -22.39
CA ASP A 303 7.45 -16.71 -21.67
C ASP A 303 8.41 -15.66 -21.08
N LYS A 304 8.93 -15.92 -19.88
CA LYS A 304 9.84 -14.98 -19.19
C LYS A 304 11.10 -14.68 -20.00
N SER A 305 11.58 -15.65 -20.77
CA SER A 305 12.80 -15.50 -21.57
C SER A 305 12.63 -14.58 -22.79
N GLU A 306 11.39 -14.27 -23.16
CA GLU A 306 11.07 -13.40 -24.29
C GLU A 306 10.76 -11.96 -23.87
N ILE A 307 10.77 -11.64 -22.57
CA ILE A 307 10.38 -10.34 -22.04
C ILE A 307 11.62 -9.60 -21.55
N THR A 308 11.82 -8.37 -22.01
CA THR A 308 12.94 -7.54 -21.56
C THR A 308 12.63 -6.81 -20.25
N ASP A 309 13.66 -6.38 -19.53
CA ASP A 309 13.53 -5.59 -18.30
C ASP A 309 12.83 -4.24 -18.55
N GLU A 310 13.04 -3.64 -19.72
CA GLU A 310 12.33 -2.44 -20.17
C GLU A 310 10.82 -2.70 -20.32
N GLU A 311 10.42 -3.85 -20.86
CA GLU A 311 9.01 -4.24 -20.97
C GLU A 311 8.37 -4.42 -19.59
N TYR A 312 9.07 -5.04 -18.63
CA TYR A 312 8.57 -5.14 -17.25
C TYR A 312 8.43 -3.76 -16.58
N THR A 313 9.38 -2.87 -16.82
CA THR A 313 9.39 -1.52 -16.24
C THR A 313 8.28 -0.66 -16.82
N ASN A 314 8.11 -0.67 -18.14
CA ASN A 314 7.04 0.05 -18.83
C ASN A 314 5.66 -0.46 -18.38
N PHE A 315 5.51 -1.78 -18.26
CA PHE A 315 4.28 -2.37 -17.76
C PHE A 315 3.95 -1.94 -16.32
N TYR A 316 4.96 -1.87 -15.44
CA TYR A 316 4.78 -1.34 -14.09
C TYR A 316 4.29 0.11 -14.08
N LYS A 317 4.87 0.99 -14.91
CA LYS A 317 4.47 2.40 -15.03
C LYS A 317 3.01 2.54 -15.44
N THR A 318 2.53 1.65 -16.32
CA THR A 318 1.12 1.58 -16.71
C THR A 318 0.23 1.16 -15.53
N LEU A 319 0.60 0.12 -14.79
CA LEU A 319 -0.19 -0.37 -13.65
C LEU A 319 -0.37 0.68 -12.54
N VAL A 320 0.68 1.46 -12.26
CA VAL A 320 0.68 2.49 -11.21
C VAL A 320 0.06 3.82 -11.70
N ARG A 321 -0.55 3.84 -12.89
CA ARG A 321 -1.25 4.98 -13.52
C ARG A 321 -0.43 6.27 -13.52
N ASN A 322 0.36 6.47 -14.58
CA ASN A 322 1.14 7.70 -14.83
C ASN A 322 2.22 8.00 -13.77
N SER A 323 2.81 6.96 -13.18
CA SER A 323 4.01 7.12 -12.37
C SER A 323 5.25 6.97 -13.25
N GLU A 324 6.13 7.97 -13.24
CA GLU A 324 7.47 7.84 -13.85
C GLU A 324 8.39 6.90 -13.04
N GLN A 325 7.94 6.45 -11.86
CA GLN A 325 8.74 5.61 -10.99
C GLN A 325 8.93 4.22 -11.58
N GLU A 326 10.16 3.75 -11.49
CA GLU A 326 10.50 2.37 -11.80
C GLU A 326 10.27 1.47 -10.58
N PRO A 327 9.99 0.18 -10.77
CA PRO A 327 9.95 -0.76 -9.67
C PRO A 327 11.37 -1.01 -9.13
N LEU A 328 11.47 -1.36 -7.86
CA LEU A 328 12.71 -1.79 -7.23
C LEU A 328 13.13 -3.18 -7.73
N THR A 329 12.16 -4.10 -7.80
CA THR A 329 12.32 -5.45 -8.33
C THR A 329 10.95 -6.05 -8.65
N TRP A 330 10.94 -7.17 -9.36
CA TRP A 330 9.73 -7.90 -9.70
C TRP A 330 9.94 -9.41 -9.64
N THR A 331 8.83 -10.14 -9.58
CA THR A 331 8.81 -11.58 -9.80
C THR A 331 7.65 -11.95 -10.69
N HIS A 332 7.97 -12.61 -11.80
CA HIS A 332 7.00 -13.25 -12.67
C HIS A 332 6.97 -14.73 -12.31
N PHE A 333 5.81 -15.36 -12.15
CA PHE A 333 5.70 -16.81 -11.97
C PHE A 333 4.35 -17.36 -12.47
N LYS A 334 4.38 -18.65 -12.85
CA LYS A 334 3.18 -19.46 -13.05
C LYS A 334 3.03 -20.38 -11.85
N ALA A 335 1.85 -20.39 -11.24
CA ALA A 335 1.49 -21.32 -10.18
C ALA A 335 0.60 -22.41 -10.77
N GLU A 336 1.01 -23.67 -10.62
CA GLU A 336 0.25 -24.83 -11.08
C GLU A 336 -0.35 -25.60 -9.88
N GLY A 337 -1.41 -26.38 -10.08
CA GLY A 337 -1.97 -27.32 -9.10
C GLY A 337 -3.49 -27.32 -9.02
N GLU A 338 -4.06 -27.05 -7.82
CA GLU A 338 -5.53 -26.96 -7.63
C GLU A 338 -6.14 -25.81 -8.45
N ILE A 339 -5.37 -24.74 -8.66
CA ILE A 339 -5.70 -23.57 -9.47
C ILE A 339 -4.43 -23.15 -10.20
N ASP A 340 -4.57 -22.99 -11.51
CA ASP A 340 -3.53 -22.53 -12.40
C ASP A 340 -3.68 -21.03 -12.67
N PHE A 341 -2.61 -20.28 -12.42
CA PHE A 341 -2.60 -18.83 -12.66
C PHE A 341 -1.19 -18.33 -12.95
N LYS A 342 -1.12 -17.23 -13.70
CA LYS A 342 0.09 -16.47 -13.98
C LYS A 342 0.05 -15.19 -13.16
N CYS A 343 1.20 -14.76 -12.64
CA CYS A 343 1.28 -13.60 -11.77
C CYS A 343 2.59 -12.86 -11.97
N ILE A 344 2.50 -11.52 -11.99
CA ILE A 344 3.66 -10.63 -11.87
C ILE A 344 3.42 -9.76 -10.64
N LEU A 345 4.39 -9.75 -9.74
CA LEU A 345 4.43 -8.88 -8.56
C LEU A 345 5.62 -7.93 -8.68
N TYR A 346 5.42 -6.72 -8.22
CA TYR A 346 6.39 -5.63 -8.21
C TYR A 346 6.55 -5.07 -6.79
N LEU A 347 7.78 -4.68 -6.46
CA LEU A 347 8.05 -3.86 -5.29
C LEU A 347 8.27 -2.41 -5.73
N PRO A 348 7.46 -1.45 -5.27
CA PRO A 348 7.71 -0.04 -5.54
C PRO A 348 9.01 0.45 -4.87
N LYS A 349 9.67 1.45 -5.46
CA LYS A 349 10.83 2.13 -4.84
C LYS A 349 10.42 3.05 -3.69
N LYS A 350 9.25 3.69 -3.77
CA LYS A 350 8.76 4.65 -2.77
C LYS A 350 7.40 4.25 -2.23
N ALA A 351 7.19 4.46 -0.94
CA ALA A 351 5.87 4.30 -0.35
C ALA A 351 4.93 5.43 -0.82
N ALA A 352 3.66 5.07 -1.08
CA ALA A 352 2.62 6.08 -1.30
C ALA A 352 2.44 6.90 0.00
N ALA A 353 2.20 8.22 -0.14
CA ALA A 353 2.06 9.11 1.01
C ALA A 353 0.93 8.67 1.97
N ASP A 354 -0.11 8.08 1.40
CA ASP A 354 -1.33 7.62 2.07
C ASP A 354 -1.29 6.11 2.42
N LEU A 355 -0.12 5.46 2.37
CA LEU A 355 0.01 4.00 2.58
C LEU A 355 -0.51 3.55 3.96
N TYR A 356 -0.24 4.34 5.00
CA TYR A 356 -0.64 4.03 6.38
C TYR A 356 -1.86 4.82 6.85
N GLU A 357 -2.43 5.67 6.00
CA GLU A 357 -3.68 6.37 6.29
C GLU A 357 -4.84 5.39 6.19
N ASP A 358 -5.70 5.38 7.22
CA ASP A 358 -6.84 4.48 7.33
C ASP A 358 -6.50 3.00 7.04
N PHE A 359 -5.33 2.57 7.51
CA PHE A 359 -4.66 1.31 7.13
C PHE A 359 -5.56 0.06 7.18
N TYR A 360 -6.49 -0.01 8.14
CA TYR A 360 -7.38 -1.16 8.33
C TYR A 360 -8.70 -1.09 7.54
N HIS A 361 -9.12 0.09 7.07
CA HIS A 361 -10.42 0.25 6.40
C HIS A 361 -10.30 0.61 4.91
N LYS A 362 -9.17 1.18 4.49
CA LYS A 362 -8.88 1.49 3.08
C LYS A 362 -8.81 0.23 2.23
N LYS A 363 -9.50 0.15 1.08
CA LYS A 363 -9.40 -1.01 0.17
C LYS A 363 -8.03 -1.06 -0.52
N MET A 364 -7.45 -2.27 -0.69
CA MET A 364 -6.19 -2.44 -1.42
C MET A 364 -6.45 -2.46 -2.92
N GLN A 365 -5.87 -1.54 -3.67
CA GLN A 365 -6.05 -1.45 -5.13
C GLN A 365 -4.80 -1.85 -5.94
N ASN A 366 -3.78 -2.38 -5.27
CA ASN A 366 -2.47 -2.57 -5.89
C ASN A 366 -2.33 -3.91 -6.63
N LEU A 367 -3.25 -4.86 -6.42
CA LEU A 367 -3.22 -6.16 -7.08
C LEU A 367 -4.50 -6.36 -7.89
N HIS A 368 -4.36 -6.32 -9.22
CA HIS A 368 -5.47 -6.49 -10.14
C HIS A 368 -5.66 -7.97 -10.49
N LEU A 369 -6.91 -8.45 -10.43
CA LEU A 369 -7.27 -9.82 -10.81
C LEU A 369 -7.94 -9.84 -12.18
N TYR A 370 -7.35 -10.62 -13.07
CA TYR A 370 -7.83 -10.90 -14.39
C TYR A 370 -8.29 -12.36 -14.49
N VAL A 371 -9.29 -12.56 -15.35
CA VAL A 371 -9.66 -13.90 -15.81
C VAL A 371 -9.71 -13.84 -17.32
N ARG A 372 -8.87 -14.65 -17.98
CA ARG A 372 -8.72 -14.67 -19.44
C ARG A 372 -8.41 -13.26 -19.97
N LYS A 373 -7.51 -12.54 -19.28
CA LYS A 373 -7.12 -11.14 -19.56
C LYS A 373 -8.22 -10.08 -19.44
N VAL A 374 -9.39 -10.41 -18.91
CA VAL A 374 -10.45 -9.45 -18.59
C VAL A 374 -10.36 -9.06 -17.11
N LEU A 375 -10.36 -7.77 -16.81
CA LEU A 375 -10.33 -7.30 -15.43
C LEU A 375 -11.64 -7.64 -14.71
N ILE A 376 -11.54 -8.38 -13.60
CA ILE A 376 -12.67 -8.78 -12.77
C ILE A 376 -12.88 -7.79 -11.62
N ALA A 377 -11.81 -7.53 -10.87
CA ALA A 377 -11.80 -6.44 -9.90
C ALA A 377 -10.40 -5.85 -9.71
N ASP A 378 -10.40 -4.58 -9.34
CA ASP A 378 -9.22 -3.80 -8.99
C ASP A 378 -8.78 -3.98 -7.53
N SER A 379 -9.58 -4.68 -6.72
CA SER A 379 -9.33 -4.86 -5.29
C SER A 379 -9.83 -6.20 -4.76
N PHE A 380 -8.91 -7.00 -4.20
CA PHE A 380 -9.23 -8.22 -3.44
C PHE A 380 -8.41 -8.31 -2.16
N ASP A 381 -9.04 -7.99 -1.03
CA ASP A 381 -8.41 -8.02 0.30
C ASP A 381 -7.93 -9.43 0.72
N ASP A 382 -8.44 -10.50 0.09
CA ASP A 382 -8.07 -11.89 0.39
C ASP A 382 -6.80 -12.39 -0.34
N LEU A 383 -6.34 -11.69 -1.38
CA LEU A 383 -5.17 -12.12 -2.16
C LEU A 383 -3.84 -11.75 -1.49
N LEU A 384 -3.79 -10.59 -0.83
CA LEU A 384 -2.63 -10.12 -0.09
C LEU A 384 -3.06 -9.62 1.29
N PRO A 385 -2.29 -9.96 2.34
CA PRO A 385 -2.51 -9.40 3.66
C PRO A 385 -2.12 -7.91 3.67
N ARG A 386 -2.72 -7.16 4.60
CA ARG A 386 -2.55 -5.70 4.73
C ARG A 386 -1.10 -5.27 4.83
N TYR A 387 -0.25 -6.06 5.48
CA TYR A 387 1.17 -5.77 5.61
C TYR A 387 1.97 -5.90 4.29
N LEU A 388 1.38 -6.43 3.22
CA LEU A 388 1.93 -6.44 1.86
C LEU A 388 1.09 -5.58 0.90
N SER A 389 0.27 -4.66 1.43
CA SER A 389 -0.59 -3.81 0.60
C SER A 389 0.18 -2.97 -0.41
N PHE A 390 1.45 -2.66 -0.15
CA PHE A 390 2.32 -1.92 -1.05
C PHE A 390 2.80 -2.72 -2.28
N VAL A 391 2.62 -4.04 -2.30
CA VAL A 391 3.00 -4.87 -3.46
C VAL A 391 2.02 -4.61 -4.60
N VAL A 392 2.55 -4.23 -5.76
CA VAL A 392 1.77 -3.96 -6.97
C VAL A 392 1.83 -5.17 -7.88
N GLY A 393 0.76 -5.49 -8.60
CA GLY A 393 0.85 -6.56 -9.59
C GLY A 393 -0.44 -6.94 -10.30
N VAL A 394 -0.31 -8.02 -11.06
CA VAL A 394 -1.38 -8.65 -11.81
C VAL A 394 -1.41 -10.14 -11.51
N VAL A 395 -2.62 -10.68 -11.38
CA VAL A 395 -2.90 -12.11 -11.32
C VAL A 395 -3.89 -12.43 -12.42
N ASP A 396 -3.58 -13.40 -13.28
CA ASP A 396 -4.48 -13.85 -14.35
C ASP A 396 -4.65 -15.36 -14.30
N SER A 397 -5.88 -15.84 -14.44
CA SER A 397 -6.21 -17.26 -14.42
C SER A 397 -7.30 -17.58 -15.43
N ASP A 398 -7.16 -18.71 -16.12
CA ASP A 398 -8.14 -19.17 -17.10
C ASP A 398 -9.28 -20.00 -16.47
N ASP A 399 -9.08 -20.48 -15.23
CA ASP A 399 -9.90 -21.53 -14.58
C ASP A 399 -10.75 -21.03 -13.39
N LEU A 400 -10.81 -19.72 -13.16
CA LEU A 400 -11.54 -19.19 -12.02
C LEU A 400 -13.06 -19.27 -12.22
N PRO A 401 -13.81 -19.85 -11.26
CA PRO A 401 -15.27 -19.92 -11.33
C PRO A 401 -15.86 -18.55 -10.98
N LEU A 402 -16.08 -17.74 -12.02
CA LEU A 402 -16.71 -16.43 -11.92
C LEU A 402 -18.17 -16.55 -11.48
N ASN A 403 -18.65 -15.55 -10.74
CA ASN A 403 -20.08 -15.38 -10.56
C ASN A 403 -20.72 -14.84 -11.86
N VAL A 404 -22.05 -14.83 -11.91
CA VAL A 404 -22.79 -14.41 -13.12
C VAL A 404 -22.55 -12.93 -13.46
N SER A 405 -22.29 -12.07 -12.46
CA SER A 405 -21.95 -10.64 -12.69
C SER A 405 -20.50 -10.42 -13.15
N ARG A 406 -19.63 -11.42 -13.00
CA ARG A 406 -18.17 -11.36 -13.17
C ARG A 406 -17.51 -10.21 -12.39
N GLU A 407 -18.07 -9.85 -11.24
CA GLU A 407 -17.51 -8.83 -10.33
C GLU A 407 -17.07 -9.42 -8.99
N GLN A 408 -17.53 -10.63 -8.68
CA GLN A 408 -17.12 -11.38 -7.49
C GLN A 408 -16.82 -12.83 -7.88
N LEU A 409 -16.05 -13.52 -7.05
CA LEU A 409 -15.79 -14.94 -7.24
C LEU A 409 -16.83 -15.77 -6.49
N SER A 410 -17.22 -16.89 -7.10
CA SER A 410 -18.24 -17.78 -6.51
C SER A 410 -17.72 -18.59 -5.31
N GLN A 411 -16.40 -18.74 -5.18
CA GLN A 411 -15.76 -19.58 -4.15
C GLN A 411 -14.59 -18.86 -3.45
N ASP A 412 -14.81 -18.37 -2.23
CA ASP A 412 -13.78 -17.70 -1.40
C ASP A 412 -12.56 -18.59 -1.07
N LYS A 413 -12.74 -19.92 -1.08
CA LYS A 413 -11.66 -20.86 -0.77
C LYS A 413 -10.53 -20.78 -1.80
N VAL A 414 -10.88 -20.57 -3.08
CA VAL A 414 -9.96 -20.47 -4.22
C VAL A 414 -9.03 -19.27 -4.02
N LEU A 415 -9.59 -18.11 -3.68
CA LEU A 415 -8.84 -16.89 -3.35
C LEU A 415 -7.84 -17.10 -2.22
N LYS A 416 -8.24 -17.79 -1.14
CA LYS A 416 -7.33 -18.06 -0.01
C LYS A 416 -6.16 -18.96 -0.38
N VAL A 417 -6.36 -19.93 -1.29
CA VAL A 417 -5.28 -20.80 -1.78
C VAL A 417 -4.33 -20.01 -2.68
N MET A 418 -4.87 -19.19 -3.60
CA MET A 418 -4.08 -18.28 -4.43
C MET A 418 -3.28 -17.30 -3.59
N GLY A 419 -3.93 -16.63 -2.63
CA GLY A 419 -3.31 -15.66 -1.73
C GLY A 419 -2.14 -16.25 -0.95
N LYS A 420 -2.26 -17.49 -0.43
CA LYS A 420 -1.12 -18.19 0.20
C LYS A 420 0.08 -18.38 -0.74
N LYS A 421 -0.17 -18.72 -2.02
CA LYS A 421 0.91 -18.87 -3.02
C LYS A 421 1.53 -17.50 -3.35
N ILE A 422 0.72 -16.46 -3.51
CA ILE A 422 1.16 -15.09 -3.81
C ILE A 422 1.97 -14.52 -2.64
N VAL A 423 1.47 -14.60 -1.41
CA VAL A 423 2.18 -14.16 -0.19
C VAL A 423 3.54 -14.85 -0.06
N ARG A 424 3.56 -16.17 -0.31
CA ARG A 424 4.83 -16.92 -0.30
C ARG A 424 5.81 -16.37 -1.34
N LYS A 425 5.35 -16.09 -2.55
CA LYS A 425 6.18 -15.55 -3.64
C LYS A 425 6.63 -14.11 -3.37
N ALA A 426 5.78 -13.27 -2.77
CA ALA A 426 6.14 -11.92 -2.34
C ALA A 426 7.24 -11.95 -1.27
N ILE A 427 7.09 -12.79 -0.24
CA ILE A 427 8.12 -12.95 0.81
C ILE A 427 9.42 -13.54 0.22
N GLU A 428 9.33 -14.50 -0.70
CA GLU A 428 10.49 -15.06 -1.40
C GLU A 428 11.21 -13.98 -2.24
N MET A 429 10.48 -13.09 -2.92
CA MET A 429 11.03 -11.96 -3.67
C MET A 429 11.77 -10.98 -2.74
N ILE A 430 11.14 -10.56 -1.64
CA ILE A 430 11.76 -9.67 -0.65
C ILE A 430 12.99 -10.34 -0.02
N LYS A 431 12.92 -11.65 0.26
CA LYS A 431 14.05 -12.41 0.80
C LYS A 431 15.23 -12.48 -0.16
N LYS A 432 14.98 -12.70 -1.46
CA LYS A 432 16.05 -12.68 -2.48
C LYS A 432 16.75 -11.33 -2.54
N LEU A 433 15.99 -10.24 -2.45
CA LEU A 433 16.55 -8.90 -2.38
C LEU A 433 17.44 -8.73 -1.13
N ALA A 434 17.07 -9.38 -0.03
CA ALA A 434 17.79 -9.33 1.24
C ALA A 434 19.02 -10.25 1.34
N GLU A 435 19.25 -11.14 0.37
CA GLU A 435 20.32 -12.15 0.41
C GLU A 435 21.66 -11.56 -0.04
N GLU A 436 22.59 -11.42 0.90
CA GLU A 436 24.01 -11.12 0.61
C GLU A 436 24.68 -12.40 0.08
N LYS A 437 24.86 -12.54 -1.24
CA LYS A 437 25.64 -13.67 -1.77
C LYS A 437 27.14 -13.45 -1.53
N PRO A 438 27.92 -14.44 -1.08
CA PRO A 438 29.37 -14.31 -1.01
C PRO A 438 29.96 -14.11 -2.40
N ALA A 439 30.90 -13.17 -2.55
CA ALA A 439 31.57 -12.88 -3.82
C ALA A 439 32.24 -14.10 -4.48
N GLU A 440 32.57 -15.15 -3.72
CA GLU A 440 33.22 -16.36 -4.22
C GLU A 440 32.30 -17.36 -4.93
N GLU A 441 30.97 -17.28 -4.79
CA GLU A 441 30.05 -18.19 -5.49
C GLU A 441 29.68 -17.72 -6.90
N VAL A 442 29.87 -16.44 -7.22
CA VAL A 442 29.55 -15.87 -8.54
C VAL A 442 30.48 -16.44 -9.62
N GLU A 443 31.76 -16.65 -9.33
CA GLU A 443 32.73 -17.22 -10.29
C GLU A 443 32.47 -18.70 -10.62
N LYS A 444 31.80 -19.48 -9.77
CA LYS A 444 31.58 -20.92 -10.01
C LYS A 444 30.26 -21.25 -10.71
N THR A 445 29.30 -20.34 -10.69
CA THR A 445 28.04 -20.49 -11.44
C THR A 445 28.14 -20.14 -12.92
N GLU A 446 29.26 -19.57 -13.38
CA GLU A 446 29.49 -19.23 -14.80
C GLU A 446 29.57 -20.46 -15.73
N GLU A 447 29.81 -21.68 -15.21
CA GLU A 447 29.98 -22.89 -16.05
C GLU A 447 28.74 -23.77 -16.23
N ALA A 448 27.57 -23.43 -15.67
CA ALA A 448 26.34 -24.22 -15.84
C ALA A 448 25.24 -23.42 -16.58
N ALA A 449 25.07 -23.74 -17.86
CA ALA A 449 24.22 -23.07 -18.84
C ALA A 449 22.75 -22.82 -18.42
N ALA A 450 22.39 -21.53 -18.30
CA ALA A 450 21.05 -20.92 -18.47
C ALA A 450 21.23 -19.39 -18.70
N PRO A 451 20.30 -18.67 -19.36
CA PRO A 451 20.60 -17.42 -20.06
C PRO A 451 20.91 -16.24 -19.12
N LYS A 452 21.73 -15.33 -19.64
CA LYS A 452 22.23 -14.09 -19.01
C LYS A 452 21.09 -13.18 -18.53
N GLU A 453 20.68 -13.30 -17.26
CA GLU A 453 20.16 -12.16 -16.51
C GLU A 453 21.37 -11.27 -16.15
N GLU A 454 21.25 -9.96 -16.35
CA GLU A 454 22.30 -8.99 -16.03
C GLU A 454 22.71 -9.13 -14.56
N ALA A 455 23.96 -9.52 -14.32
CA ALA A 455 24.50 -9.74 -13.00
C ALA A 455 24.69 -8.39 -12.28
N LYS A 456 23.66 -7.91 -11.58
CA LYS A 456 23.76 -6.85 -10.58
C LYS A 456 24.67 -7.30 -9.43
N SER A 457 25.49 -6.39 -8.92
CA SER A 457 26.49 -6.71 -7.89
C SER A 457 25.83 -6.92 -6.53
N VAL A 458 26.44 -7.73 -5.66
CA VAL A 458 25.91 -8.05 -4.31
C VAL A 458 25.75 -6.79 -3.44
N GLU A 459 26.61 -5.78 -3.64
CA GLU A 459 26.51 -4.50 -2.93
C GLU A 459 25.26 -3.71 -3.34
N GLU A 460 24.86 -3.79 -4.61
CA GLU A 460 23.64 -3.14 -5.12
C GLU A 460 22.37 -3.82 -4.59
N ASP A 461 22.33 -5.15 -4.52
CA ASP A 461 21.17 -5.87 -3.98
C ASP A 461 20.91 -5.55 -2.51
N ASN A 462 21.97 -5.48 -1.70
CA ASN A 462 21.86 -5.08 -0.31
C ASN A 462 21.43 -3.61 -0.18
N ALA A 463 21.96 -2.71 -1.02
CA ALA A 463 21.52 -1.32 -1.06
C ALA A 463 20.03 -1.20 -1.42
N ASN A 464 19.56 -1.95 -2.41
CA ASN A 464 18.15 -2.01 -2.79
C ASN A 464 17.28 -2.53 -1.64
N TYR A 465 17.77 -3.53 -0.89
CA TYR A 465 17.04 -4.02 0.28
C TYR A 465 16.92 -2.98 1.39
N ILE A 466 17.99 -2.21 1.64
CA ILE A 466 17.95 -1.13 2.62
C ILE A 466 16.99 -0.02 2.17
N GLU A 467 16.95 0.34 0.88
CA GLU A 467 15.96 1.27 0.33
C GLU A 467 14.53 0.76 0.58
N LEU A 468 14.27 -0.52 0.32
CA LEU A 468 12.98 -1.16 0.65
C LEU A 468 12.70 -1.10 2.15
N TRP A 469 13.68 -1.40 3.00
CA TRP A 469 13.52 -1.40 4.44
C TRP A 469 13.16 -0.01 4.99
N GLU A 470 13.77 1.04 4.46
CA GLU A 470 13.50 2.41 4.87
C GLU A 470 12.07 2.87 4.50
N GLN A 471 11.54 2.40 3.37
CA GLN A 471 10.19 2.74 2.91
C GLN A 471 9.10 1.84 3.52
N PHE A 472 9.37 0.53 3.64
CA PHE A 472 8.36 -0.49 3.94
C PHE A 472 8.67 -1.32 5.19
N GLY A 473 9.73 -1.00 5.95
CA GLY A 473 10.11 -1.74 7.16
C GLY A 473 8.98 -1.81 8.20
N LYS A 474 8.20 -0.73 8.35
CA LYS A 474 7.01 -0.71 9.21
C LYS A 474 5.96 -1.75 8.76
N SER A 475 5.74 -1.89 7.45
CA SER A 475 4.84 -2.91 6.91
C SER A 475 5.35 -4.32 7.24
N LEU A 476 6.65 -4.60 7.09
CA LEU A 476 7.22 -5.90 7.48
C LEU A 476 7.08 -6.18 8.99
N LYS A 477 7.23 -5.15 9.83
CA LYS A 477 7.01 -5.24 11.29
C LYS A 477 5.55 -5.56 11.63
N ILE A 478 4.57 -4.95 10.94
CA ILE A 478 3.14 -5.32 11.05
C ILE A 478 2.94 -6.80 10.71
N GLY A 479 3.58 -7.27 9.63
CA GLY A 479 3.53 -8.69 9.25
C GLY A 479 4.05 -9.63 10.34
N VAL A 480 5.12 -9.27 11.05
CA VAL A 480 5.63 -10.06 12.19
C VAL A 480 4.63 -10.13 13.34
N ILE A 481 3.86 -9.06 13.56
CA ILE A 481 2.82 -9.00 14.60
C ILE A 481 1.63 -9.88 14.20
N GLU A 482 1.08 -9.66 12.99
CA GLU A 482 -0.20 -10.22 12.56
C GLU A 482 -0.09 -11.63 11.95
N ASP A 483 0.91 -11.89 11.09
CA ASP A 483 1.03 -13.15 10.36
C ASP A 483 1.88 -14.17 11.14
N SER A 484 1.22 -14.86 12.06
CA SER A 484 1.86 -15.95 12.82
C SER A 484 2.41 -17.10 11.97
N ALA A 485 1.87 -17.35 10.77
CA ALA A 485 2.30 -18.45 9.92
C ALA A 485 3.61 -18.14 9.19
N ASN A 486 3.83 -16.87 8.84
CA ASN A 486 5.05 -16.41 8.18
C ASN A 486 6.02 -15.64 9.10
N ARG A 487 5.68 -15.43 10.38
CA ARG A 487 6.48 -14.67 11.36
C ARG A 487 7.97 -14.99 11.34
N ASN A 488 8.34 -16.27 11.35
CA ASN A 488 9.76 -16.67 11.36
C ASN A 488 10.49 -16.32 10.06
N LYS A 489 9.79 -16.26 8.92
CA LYS A 489 10.38 -15.81 7.64
C LYS A 489 10.50 -14.29 7.62
N LEU A 490 9.47 -13.59 8.07
CA LEU A 490 9.45 -12.13 8.16
C LEU A 490 10.48 -11.60 9.15
N ALA A 491 10.71 -12.30 10.27
CA ALA A 491 11.71 -11.91 11.26
C ALA A 491 13.14 -11.83 10.68
N LYS A 492 13.47 -12.66 9.69
CA LYS A 492 14.77 -12.63 8.99
C LYS A 492 14.95 -11.41 8.09
N LEU A 493 13.84 -10.78 7.71
CA LEU A 493 13.82 -9.56 6.90
C LEU A 493 14.00 -8.31 7.77
N LEU A 494 13.85 -8.40 9.09
CA LEU A 494 14.00 -7.24 9.95
C LEU A 494 15.44 -6.70 9.91
N ARG A 495 15.57 -5.38 9.93
CA ARG A 495 16.86 -4.68 10.07
C ARG A 495 16.81 -3.72 11.26
N TYR A 496 17.90 -3.67 12.00
CA TYR A 496 18.04 -2.82 13.17
C TYR A 496 19.39 -2.12 13.17
N LYS A 497 19.47 -0.96 13.81
CA LYS A 497 20.75 -0.37 14.22
C LYS A 497 21.11 -0.93 15.59
N THR A 498 22.40 -1.05 15.89
CA THR A 498 22.86 -1.70 17.13
C THR A 498 24.04 -0.95 17.73
N SER A 499 24.39 -1.30 18.97
CA SER A 499 25.54 -0.72 19.66
C SER A 499 26.90 -1.01 19.03
N LEU A 500 26.97 -1.97 18.09
CA LEU A 500 28.20 -2.31 17.36
C LEU A 500 28.08 -2.07 15.85
N SER A 501 26.94 -1.59 15.35
CA SER A 501 26.72 -1.44 13.91
C SER A 501 27.17 -0.09 13.33
N GLU A 502 27.68 0.83 14.16
CA GLU A 502 28.15 2.16 13.73
C GLU A 502 27.11 2.93 12.89
N GLY A 503 25.83 2.82 13.28
CA GLY A 503 24.71 3.46 12.57
C GLY A 503 24.22 2.74 11.31
N LYS A 504 24.88 1.65 10.90
CA LYS A 504 24.44 0.81 9.77
C LYS A 504 23.34 -0.15 10.18
N TRP A 505 22.50 -0.52 9.22
CA TRP A 505 21.48 -1.55 9.37
C TRP A 505 22.12 -2.94 9.46
N THR A 506 21.64 -3.79 10.37
CA THR A 506 22.05 -5.19 10.50
C THR A 506 20.84 -6.10 10.70
N SER A 507 20.96 -7.37 10.28
CA SER A 507 19.90 -8.37 10.45
C SER A 507 19.98 -9.04 11.82
N LEU A 508 18.88 -9.71 12.23
CA LEU A 508 18.90 -10.55 13.42
C LEU A 508 19.82 -11.78 13.26
N ASP A 509 19.97 -12.31 12.04
CA ASP A 509 20.90 -13.40 11.77
C ASP A 509 22.35 -12.97 12.02
N HIS A 510 22.75 -11.79 11.52
CA HIS A 510 24.07 -11.21 11.77
C HIS A 510 24.33 -10.86 13.23
N TYR A 511 23.31 -10.41 13.96
CA TYR A 511 23.42 -10.26 15.42
C TYR A 511 23.74 -11.61 16.07
N VAL A 512 23.01 -12.68 15.69
CA VAL A 512 23.20 -14.02 16.25
C VAL A 512 24.60 -14.58 15.93
N GLU A 513 25.14 -14.32 14.74
CA GLU A 513 26.51 -14.69 14.35
C GLU A 513 27.58 -14.02 15.22
N ARG A 514 27.33 -12.79 15.69
CA ARG A 514 28.24 -12.02 16.55
C ARG A 514 28.00 -12.24 18.05
N MET A 515 26.99 -13.03 18.43
CA MET A 515 26.74 -13.36 19.82
C MET A 515 27.94 -14.08 20.44
N LYS A 516 28.19 -13.82 21.72
CA LYS A 516 29.20 -14.59 22.46
C LYS A 516 28.70 -16.03 22.69
N ASP A 517 29.63 -16.99 22.80
CA ASP A 517 29.29 -18.41 23.04
C ASP A 517 28.38 -18.64 24.26
N TRP A 518 28.57 -17.82 25.31
CA TRP A 518 27.80 -17.89 26.55
C TRP A 518 26.48 -17.10 26.50
N GLN A 519 26.25 -16.31 25.45
CA GLN A 519 25.09 -15.45 25.32
C GLN A 519 23.85 -16.25 24.90
N LYS A 520 22.78 -16.16 25.70
CA LYS A 520 21.52 -16.90 25.49
C LYS A 520 20.36 -16.03 25.04
N GLN A 521 20.47 -14.71 25.21
CA GLN A 521 19.42 -13.74 24.93
C GLN A 521 19.89 -12.74 23.87
N ILE A 522 18.96 -12.28 23.03
CA ILE A 522 19.15 -11.15 22.13
C ILE A 522 18.72 -9.91 22.91
N TYR A 523 19.66 -8.99 23.17
CA TYR A 523 19.40 -7.81 23.98
C TYR A 523 18.95 -6.64 23.12
N TYR A 524 17.94 -5.90 23.57
CA TYR A 524 17.47 -4.70 22.90
C TYR A 524 17.12 -3.59 23.89
N VAL A 525 17.10 -2.35 23.40
CA VAL A 525 16.61 -1.17 24.12
C VAL A 525 15.69 -0.36 23.22
N SER A 526 14.56 0.08 23.77
CA SER A 526 13.59 0.91 23.07
C SER A 526 13.76 2.39 23.42
N ALA A 527 13.87 3.26 22.41
CA ALA A 527 13.98 4.71 22.57
C ALA A 527 13.32 5.45 21.38
N ASP A 528 13.21 6.79 21.42
CA ASP A 528 12.65 7.55 20.27
C ASP A 528 13.62 7.70 19.10
N SER A 529 14.91 7.56 19.36
CA SER A 529 15.96 7.79 18.38
C SER A 529 17.20 6.97 18.73
N VAL A 530 18.11 6.85 17.77
CA VAL A 530 19.38 6.13 17.95
C VAL A 530 20.22 6.82 19.03
N GLU A 531 20.26 8.16 19.03
CA GLU A 531 21.03 8.96 19.98
C GLU A 531 20.52 8.78 21.42
N LYS A 532 19.19 8.70 21.60
CA LYS A 532 18.58 8.39 22.90
C LYS A 532 18.85 6.95 23.33
N ALA A 533 18.85 6.00 22.39
CA ALA A 533 19.21 4.62 22.70
C ALA A 533 20.68 4.55 23.16
N GLU A 534 21.61 5.18 22.44
CA GLU A 534 23.05 5.17 22.70
C GLU A 534 23.46 5.82 24.03
N SER A 535 22.70 6.84 24.45
CA SER A 535 22.87 7.55 25.73
C SER A 535 22.21 6.85 26.92
N SER A 536 21.51 5.73 26.69
CA SER A 536 20.89 4.95 27.77
C SER A 536 21.93 4.43 28.75
N MET A 537 21.75 4.74 30.05
CA MET A 537 22.63 4.27 31.11
C MET A 537 22.60 2.74 31.29
N PHE A 538 21.55 2.07 30.82
CA PHE A 538 21.46 0.61 30.82
C PHE A 538 22.49 -0.03 29.89
N LEU A 539 22.99 0.68 28.87
CA LEU A 539 23.97 0.15 27.92
C LEU A 539 25.37 -0.01 28.51
N ASP A 540 25.74 0.73 29.55
CA ASP A 540 27.12 0.74 30.07
C ASP A 540 27.62 -0.68 30.43
N ALA A 541 26.76 -1.47 31.07
CA ALA A 541 27.03 -2.84 31.44
C ALA A 541 27.32 -3.74 30.23
N PHE A 542 26.65 -3.50 29.11
CA PHE A 542 26.78 -4.26 27.86
C PHE A 542 28.02 -3.80 27.07
N LYS A 543 28.24 -2.48 26.98
CA LYS A 543 29.42 -1.89 26.36
C LYS A 543 30.71 -2.42 27.00
N LYS A 544 30.78 -2.44 28.33
CA LYS A 544 31.94 -2.97 29.07
C LYS A 544 32.20 -4.46 28.82
N ARG A 545 31.15 -5.24 28.56
CA ARG A 545 31.24 -6.68 28.26
C ARG A 545 31.43 -6.96 26.76
N GLY A 546 31.39 -5.93 25.91
CA GLY A 546 31.42 -6.09 24.45
C GLY A 546 30.25 -6.91 23.92
N VAL A 547 29.07 -6.74 24.54
CA VAL A 547 27.82 -7.40 24.14
C VAL A 547 27.01 -6.43 23.28
N GLU A 548 26.57 -6.90 22.12
CA GLU A 548 25.76 -6.13 21.19
C GLU A 548 24.32 -5.94 21.72
N VAL A 549 23.75 -4.75 21.52
CA VAL A 549 22.35 -4.43 21.88
C VAL A 549 21.67 -3.82 20.66
N LEU A 550 20.48 -4.33 20.32
CA LEU A 550 19.63 -3.79 19.26
C LEU A 550 18.94 -2.49 19.71
N TYR A 551 18.83 -1.53 18.80
CA TYR A 551 18.12 -0.28 19.03
C TYR A 551 16.75 -0.34 18.36
N PHE A 552 15.70 -0.26 19.19
CA PHE A 552 14.31 -0.18 18.77
C PHE A 552 13.90 1.29 18.83
N THR A 553 13.82 1.92 17.66
CA THR A 553 13.63 3.37 17.54
C THR A 553 12.22 3.76 17.09
N GLU A 554 11.37 2.78 16.77
CA GLU A 554 9.99 3.04 16.35
C GLU A 554 8.99 2.48 17.36
N PRO A 555 7.84 3.13 17.59
CA PRO A 555 6.81 2.63 18.50
C PRO A 555 6.33 1.21 18.20
N ILE A 556 6.34 0.81 16.93
CA ILE A 556 5.91 -0.53 16.49
C ILE A 556 6.88 -1.63 16.98
N ASP A 557 8.15 -1.31 17.24
CA ASP A 557 9.16 -2.30 17.65
C ASP A 557 8.83 -2.95 19.00
N GLU A 558 8.23 -2.19 19.92
CA GLU A 558 7.73 -2.71 21.19
C GLU A 558 6.64 -3.79 20.99
N TYR A 559 5.78 -3.62 19.99
CA TYR A 559 4.78 -4.62 19.63
C TYR A 559 5.41 -5.81 18.90
N VAL A 560 6.44 -5.57 18.07
CA VAL A 560 7.24 -6.65 17.46
C VAL A 560 7.86 -7.52 18.54
N ALA A 561 8.52 -6.93 19.55
CA ALA A 561 9.16 -7.65 20.65
C ALA A 561 8.19 -8.55 21.44
N GLN A 562 6.95 -8.08 21.64
CA GLN A 562 5.91 -8.86 22.33
C GLN A 562 5.46 -10.10 21.54
N ASN A 563 5.51 -10.03 20.21
CA ASN A 563 5.06 -11.10 19.32
C ASN A 563 6.21 -12.02 18.87
N LEU A 564 7.40 -11.47 18.66
CA LEU A 564 8.64 -12.19 18.34
C LEU A 564 9.37 -12.56 19.63
N ARG A 565 8.85 -13.57 20.35
CA ARG A 565 9.40 -14.00 21.65
C ARG A 565 10.79 -14.61 21.54
N GLU A 566 11.07 -15.29 20.43
CA GLU A 566 12.34 -15.95 20.16
C GLU A 566 12.74 -15.81 18.70
N PHE A 567 14.05 -15.79 18.45
CA PHE A 567 14.65 -15.84 17.12
C PHE A 567 15.85 -16.78 17.16
N SER A 568 15.91 -17.76 16.25
CA SER A 568 16.97 -18.78 16.20
C SER A 568 17.24 -19.47 17.55
N GLY A 569 16.17 -19.71 18.32
CA GLY A 569 16.21 -20.34 19.65
C GLY A 569 16.72 -19.44 20.79
N LYS A 570 16.90 -18.14 20.53
CA LYS A 570 17.33 -17.13 21.52
C LYS A 570 16.15 -16.23 21.85
N SER A 571 15.87 -16.00 23.13
CA SER A 571 14.80 -15.10 23.56
C SER A 571 15.22 -13.64 23.43
N LEU A 572 14.29 -12.76 23.06
CA LEU A 572 14.52 -11.32 23.07
C LEU A 572 14.36 -10.79 24.52
N GLN A 573 15.28 -9.94 24.95
CA GLN A 573 15.33 -9.38 26.30
C GLN A 573 15.53 -7.86 26.24
N ASP A 574 14.58 -7.13 26.80
CA ASP A 574 14.67 -5.70 27.04
C ASP A 574 15.69 -5.44 28.17
N ILE A 575 16.71 -4.64 27.91
CA ILE A 575 17.74 -4.33 28.91
C ILE A 575 17.23 -3.40 30.03
N THR A 576 16.09 -2.73 29.81
CA THR A 576 15.43 -1.88 30.80
C THR A 576 14.50 -2.67 31.73
N LYS A 577 14.30 -3.96 31.45
CA LYS A 577 13.48 -4.88 32.26
C LYS A 577 14.31 -5.80 33.14
N GLU A 578 13.67 -6.27 34.20
CA GLU A 578 14.15 -7.39 34.99
C GLU A 578 14.27 -8.67 34.13
N GLY A 579 15.26 -9.51 34.44
CA GLY A 579 15.50 -10.79 33.74
C GLY A 579 16.66 -10.77 32.74
N VAL A 580 17.48 -9.71 32.74
CA VAL A 580 18.77 -9.70 32.03
C VAL A 580 19.72 -10.71 32.67
N GLU A 581 20.12 -11.72 31.91
CA GLU A 581 21.08 -12.73 32.35
C GLU A 581 22.36 -12.62 31.54
N PHE A 582 23.47 -12.25 32.17
CA PHE A 582 24.79 -12.33 31.54
C PHE A 582 25.33 -13.74 31.79
N GLY A 583 25.32 -14.60 30.76
CA GLY A 583 25.70 -16.01 30.87
C GLY A 583 27.16 -16.27 31.30
N ASP A 584 27.95 -15.21 31.52
CA ASP A 584 29.33 -15.22 32.02
C ASP A 584 29.43 -14.99 33.54
N GLU A 585 28.30 -14.90 34.26
CA GLU A 585 28.25 -14.65 35.70
C GLU A 585 29.02 -15.70 36.52
N LYS A 586 30.20 -15.31 37.02
CA LYS A 586 31.02 -16.12 37.92
C LYS A 586 30.37 -16.21 39.30
N GLU A 587 30.57 -17.33 40.00
CA GLU A 587 30.09 -17.54 41.38
C GLU A 587 30.52 -16.40 42.33
N HIS A 588 31.69 -15.80 42.10
CA HIS A 588 32.16 -14.63 42.83
C HIS A 588 31.24 -13.40 42.68
N ALA A 589 30.74 -13.13 41.47
CA ALA A 589 29.85 -11.98 41.23
C ALA A 589 28.55 -12.11 42.03
N LYS A 590 27.99 -13.33 42.12
CA LYS A 590 26.79 -13.62 42.93
C LYS A 590 27.05 -13.41 44.43
N LYS A 591 28.24 -13.77 44.92
CA LYS A 591 28.64 -13.50 46.32
C LYS A 591 28.78 -12.00 46.59
N VAL A 592 29.38 -11.25 45.66
CA VAL A 592 29.52 -9.79 45.77
C VAL A 592 28.17 -9.09 45.79
N GLN A 593 27.25 -9.49 44.91
CA GLN A 593 25.89 -8.96 44.85
C GLN A 593 25.15 -9.16 46.19
N LYS A 594 25.20 -10.37 46.75
CA LYS A 594 24.59 -10.68 48.05
C LYS A 594 25.19 -9.87 49.21
N GLU A 595 26.50 -9.63 49.17
CA GLU A 595 27.17 -8.78 50.15
C GLU A 595 26.72 -7.31 50.05
N TYR A 596 26.50 -6.80 48.83
CA TYR A 596 25.92 -5.47 48.65
C TYR A 596 24.48 -5.40 49.16
N GLU A 597 23.65 -6.40 48.88
CA GLU A 597 22.28 -6.46 49.39
C GLU A 597 22.24 -6.34 50.92
N ASN A 598 23.07 -7.12 51.62
CA ASN A 598 23.17 -7.04 53.07
C ASN A 598 23.65 -5.67 53.57
N ARG A 599 24.63 -5.07 52.88
CA ARG A 599 25.20 -3.78 53.29
C ARG A 599 24.24 -2.61 53.10
N PHE A 600 23.37 -2.67 52.10
CA PHE A 600 22.48 -1.57 51.74
C PHE A 600 21.02 -1.82 52.14
N GLU A 601 20.72 -2.92 52.83
CA GLU A 601 19.36 -3.31 53.27
C GLU A 601 18.61 -2.18 53.99
N VAL A 602 19.32 -1.44 54.86
CA VAL A 602 18.76 -0.29 55.59
C VAL A 602 18.33 0.82 54.62
N LEU A 603 19.20 1.21 53.69
CA LEU A 603 18.91 2.25 52.69
C LEU A 603 17.78 1.81 51.75
N THR A 604 17.83 0.57 51.24
CA THR A 604 16.80 0.08 50.30
C THR A 604 15.42 0.01 50.95
N SER A 605 15.35 -0.42 52.22
CA SER A 605 14.09 -0.47 52.98
C SER A 605 13.54 0.94 53.24
N TRP A 606 14.40 1.86 53.67
CA TRP A 606 14.02 3.26 53.91
C TRP A 606 13.56 3.96 52.63
N MET A 607 14.27 3.77 51.50
CA MET A 607 13.86 4.34 50.22
C MET A 607 12.52 3.76 49.73
N LYS A 608 12.27 2.46 49.95
CA LYS A 608 10.99 1.85 49.59
C LYS A 608 9.84 2.41 50.44
N GLU A 609 10.07 2.67 51.72
CA GLU A 609 9.09 3.32 52.59
C GLU A 609 8.82 4.77 52.15
N LEU A 610 9.87 5.55 51.86
CA LEU A 610 9.76 6.92 51.39
C LEU A 610 9.00 7.04 50.06
N LEU A 611 9.34 6.19 49.09
CA LEU A 611 8.76 6.25 47.73
C LEU A 611 7.37 5.62 47.65
N GLY A 612 6.97 4.80 48.62
CA GLY A 612 5.63 4.20 48.69
C GLY A 612 5.23 3.47 47.41
N ASP A 613 4.11 3.86 46.81
CA ASP A 613 3.55 3.25 45.59
C ASP A 613 4.22 3.75 44.28
N LYS A 614 5.19 4.66 44.36
CA LYS A 614 5.95 5.14 43.19
C LYS A 614 6.84 4.05 42.59
N VAL A 615 7.32 3.12 43.43
CA VAL A 615 8.15 1.96 43.04
C VAL A 615 7.62 0.69 43.69
N ASP A 616 7.76 -0.46 43.06
CA ASP A 616 7.39 -1.75 43.63
C ASP A 616 8.45 -2.25 44.61
N LYS A 617 9.73 -2.08 44.25
CA LYS A 617 10.88 -2.50 45.05
C LYS A 617 12.10 -1.60 44.80
N VAL A 618 12.99 -1.55 45.79
CA VAL A 618 14.30 -0.90 45.72
C VAL A 618 15.36 -1.95 45.97
N GLU A 619 16.29 -2.12 45.04
CA GLU A 619 17.34 -3.14 45.08
C GLU A 619 18.69 -2.50 44.73
N VAL A 620 19.78 -3.08 45.22
CA VAL A 620 21.12 -2.73 44.76
C VAL A 620 21.52 -3.63 43.60
N THR A 621 22.34 -3.12 42.67
CA THR A 621 22.90 -3.95 41.60
C THR A 621 24.36 -3.62 41.35
N ALA A 622 25.17 -4.66 41.20
CA ALA A 622 26.57 -4.55 40.79
C ALA A 622 26.75 -4.35 39.27
N THR A 623 25.67 -4.36 38.48
CA THR A 623 25.74 -4.22 37.02
C THR A 623 25.83 -2.77 36.55
N LEU A 624 25.39 -1.80 37.36
CA LEU A 624 25.49 -0.39 37.04
C LEU A 624 26.95 0.08 37.13
N GLU A 625 27.38 0.85 36.13
CA GLU A 625 28.74 1.37 36.06
C GLU A 625 28.79 2.83 36.50
N SER A 626 28.28 3.75 35.67
CA SER A 626 28.36 5.19 35.90
C SER A 626 27.18 5.76 36.70
N ALA A 627 25.98 5.22 36.51
CA ALA A 627 24.76 5.75 37.11
C ALA A 627 24.72 5.55 38.63
N PRO A 628 24.24 6.54 39.42
CA PRO A 628 23.94 6.34 40.83
C PRO A 628 22.70 5.44 41.03
N ALA A 629 21.66 5.65 40.23
CA ALA A 629 20.45 4.84 40.24
C ALA A 629 19.77 4.86 38.87
N VAL A 630 18.96 3.84 38.58
CA VAL A 630 18.07 3.75 37.41
C VAL A 630 16.74 3.10 37.80
N LEU A 631 15.69 3.30 37.00
CA LEU A 631 14.41 2.64 37.17
C LEU A 631 14.23 1.56 36.09
N SER A 632 14.31 0.32 36.51
CA SER A 632 13.95 -0.83 35.67
C SER A 632 12.44 -1.10 35.78
N THR A 633 11.89 -1.86 34.84
CA THR A 633 10.52 -2.39 34.93
C THR A 633 10.51 -3.87 35.22
N SER A 634 9.46 -4.36 35.86
CA SER A 634 9.30 -5.80 36.08
C SER A 634 9.26 -6.56 34.75
N LYS A 635 9.50 -7.87 34.81
CA LYS A 635 9.43 -8.77 33.64
C LYS A 635 8.07 -8.71 32.93
N TYR A 636 7.00 -8.44 33.68
CA TYR A 636 5.63 -8.32 33.16
C TYR A 636 5.15 -6.86 33.19
N GLY A 637 4.26 -6.50 32.27
CA GLY A 637 3.75 -5.12 32.14
C GLY A 637 4.55 -4.26 31.15
N TYR A 638 4.20 -2.97 31.09
CA TYR A 638 4.77 -2.02 30.13
C TYR A 638 6.22 -1.64 30.48
N SER A 639 7.05 -1.49 29.44
CA SER A 639 8.31 -0.73 29.51
C SER A 639 7.98 0.76 29.67
N ALA A 640 8.99 1.58 30.00
CA ALA A 640 8.81 3.03 30.03
C ALA A 640 8.34 3.58 28.67
N THR A 641 8.94 3.09 27.59
CA THR A 641 8.58 3.44 26.21
C THR A 641 7.14 3.03 25.89
N MET A 642 6.73 1.80 26.23
CA MET A 642 5.36 1.35 26.01
C MET A 642 4.34 2.13 26.87
N GLU A 643 4.66 2.45 28.12
CA GLU A 643 3.78 3.26 28.97
C GLU A 643 3.50 4.62 28.31
N ARG A 644 4.53 5.25 27.73
CA ARG A 644 4.39 6.51 27.01
C ARG A 644 3.59 6.38 25.71
N ILE A 645 3.84 5.35 24.89
CA ILE A 645 3.05 5.06 23.68
C ILE A 645 1.58 4.87 24.03
N MET A 646 1.30 4.18 25.13
CA MET A 646 -0.06 3.90 25.59
C MET A 646 -0.73 5.17 26.10
N LYS A 647 -0.04 5.99 26.90
CA LYS A 647 -0.56 7.28 27.38
C LYS A 647 -0.84 8.28 26.25
N SER A 648 -0.13 8.21 25.12
CA SER A 648 -0.35 9.10 23.97
C SER A 648 -1.47 8.64 23.02
N GLN A 649 -2.01 7.42 23.18
CA GLN A 649 -3.13 6.95 22.36
C GLN A 649 -4.48 7.46 22.90
N ALA A 650 -5.23 8.16 22.04
CA ALA A 650 -6.50 8.81 22.40
C ALA A 650 -7.65 7.84 22.77
N LEU A 651 -7.58 6.56 22.38
CA LEU A 651 -8.69 5.60 22.49
C LEU A 651 -8.54 4.58 23.63
N GLN A 652 -7.70 4.86 24.63
CA GLN A 652 -7.46 3.90 25.71
C GLN A 652 -8.66 3.74 26.65
N ASN A 653 -8.96 2.48 27.00
CA ASN A 653 -9.83 2.17 28.13
C ASN A 653 -9.03 2.36 29.44
N PRO A 654 -9.39 3.32 30.31
CA PRO A 654 -8.66 3.62 31.54
C PRO A 654 -8.53 2.44 32.50
N GLU A 655 -9.46 1.47 32.45
CA GLU A 655 -9.42 0.31 33.32
C GLU A 655 -8.37 -0.72 32.88
N LYS A 656 -8.21 -0.96 31.58
CA LYS A 656 -7.15 -1.85 31.06
C LYS A 656 -5.76 -1.27 31.29
N ALA A 657 -5.63 0.06 31.23
CA ALA A 657 -4.37 0.76 31.50
C ALA A 657 -3.86 0.55 32.93
N LYS A 658 -4.76 0.38 33.93
CA LYS A 658 -4.37 0.13 35.33
C LYS A 658 -3.68 -1.22 35.54
N TYR A 659 -4.12 -2.27 34.83
CA TYR A 659 -3.55 -3.63 34.98
C TYR A 659 -2.24 -3.84 34.22
N LEU A 660 -1.89 -2.94 33.31
CA LEU A 660 -0.69 -3.03 32.47
C LEU A 660 0.35 -1.95 32.82
N LYS A 661 0.12 -1.18 33.89
CA LYS A 661 1.03 -0.13 34.36
C LYS A 661 2.44 -0.69 34.57
N ALA A 662 3.45 0.12 34.26
CA ALA A 662 4.83 -0.24 34.51
C ALA A 662 5.09 -0.37 36.02
N HIS A 663 5.42 -1.58 36.44
CA HIS A 663 5.88 -1.92 37.79
C HIS A 663 7.35 -1.51 37.92
N LYS A 664 7.61 -0.37 38.56
CA LYS A 664 8.93 0.28 38.60
C LYS A 664 9.81 -0.33 39.70
N ILE A 665 11.05 -0.64 39.36
CA ILE A 665 12.06 -1.22 40.24
C ILE A 665 13.22 -0.24 40.30
N MET A 666 13.51 0.33 41.47
CA MET A 666 14.64 1.24 41.61
C MET A 666 15.92 0.45 41.90
N LEU A 667 16.88 0.53 40.97
CA LEU A 667 18.17 -0.12 41.06
C LEU A 667 19.22 0.91 41.48
N LEU A 668 19.87 0.67 42.62
CA LEU A 668 20.91 1.53 43.17
C LEU A 668 22.31 0.96 42.87
N ASN A 669 23.25 1.83 42.54
CA ASN A 669 24.65 1.46 42.36
C ASN A 669 25.42 1.55 43.69
N PRO A 670 25.77 0.43 44.33
CA PRO A 670 26.41 0.43 45.64
C PRO A 670 27.84 0.99 45.62
N ARG A 671 28.44 1.16 44.43
CA ARG A 671 29.78 1.73 44.26
C ARG A 671 29.78 3.22 43.98
N HIS A 672 28.61 3.81 43.73
CA HIS A 672 28.52 5.22 43.43
C HIS A 672 28.64 6.08 44.72
N PRO A 673 29.46 7.14 44.74
CA PRO A 673 29.66 7.97 45.93
C PRO A 673 28.36 8.56 46.48
N ILE A 674 27.45 9.02 45.62
CA ILE A 674 26.12 9.54 46.03
C ILE A 674 25.36 8.50 46.87
N ILE A 675 25.32 7.24 46.43
CA ILE A 675 24.58 6.17 47.13
C ILE A 675 25.24 5.81 48.46
N SER A 676 26.58 5.78 48.50
CA SER A 676 27.32 5.52 49.73
C SER A 676 27.14 6.62 50.77
N ASN A 677 27.14 7.90 50.35
CA ASN A 677 26.90 9.03 51.25
C ASN A 677 25.43 9.12 51.68
N LEU A 678 24.48 8.87 50.78
CA LEU A 678 23.06 8.83 51.12
C LEU A 678 22.78 7.75 52.17
N LYS A 679 23.39 6.57 52.03
CA LYS A 679 23.34 5.52 53.06
C LYS A 679 23.80 6.04 54.43
N GLN A 680 24.94 6.73 54.48
CA GLN A 680 25.48 7.25 55.73
C GLN A 680 24.54 8.28 56.37
N LEU A 681 24.00 9.23 55.59
CA LEU A 681 23.04 10.22 56.08
C LEU A 681 21.80 9.55 56.69
N VAL A 682 21.26 8.53 56.01
CA VAL A 682 20.09 7.76 56.49
C VAL A 682 20.42 6.96 57.75
N GLU A 683 21.63 6.42 57.89
CA GLU A 683 22.07 5.70 59.10
C GLU A 683 22.30 6.63 60.29
N GLU A 684 22.71 7.88 60.04
CA GLU A 684 22.90 8.91 61.09
C GLU A 684 21.58 9.52 61.54
N ASP A 685 20.70 9.89 60.59
CA ASP A 685 19.38 10.46 60.86
C ASP A 685 18.36 10.08 59.75
N PRO A 686 17.52 9.04 59.97
CA PRO A 686 16.49 8.63 59.03
C PRO A 686 15.39 9.68 58.76
N GLU A 687 15.26 10.67 59.66
CA GLU A 687 14.24 11.73 59.58
C GLU A 687 14.78 13.00 58.91
N SER A 688 16.04 13.01 58.47
CA SER A 688 16.68 14.16 57.84
C SER A 688 15.93 14.59 56.57
N ASP A 689 15.45 15.84 56.55
CA ASP A 689 14.82 16.46 55.38
C ASP A 689 15.76 16.48 54.18
N VAL A 690 17.06 16.75 54.41
CA VAL A 690 18.10 16.73 53.37
C VAL A 690 18.24 15.34 52.74
N ALA A 691 18.24 14.27 53.54
CA ALA A 691 18.32 12.91 53.02
C ALA A 691 17.06 12.54 52.19
N ARG A 692 15.88 12.96 52.65
CA ARG A 692 14.60 12.76 51.94
C ARG A 692 14.57 13.51 50.60
N ASP A 693 15.00 14.76 50.57
CA ASP A 693 15.03 15.57 49.35
C ASP A 693 16.03 15.03 48.34
N LEU A 694 17.22 14.63 48.78
CA LEU A 694 18.22 13.98 47.92
C LEU A 694 17.71 12.64 47.35
N ALA A 695 17.01 11.84 48.15
CA ALA A 695 16.43 10.58 47.70
C ALA A 695 15.32 10.78 46.67
N ASN A 696 14.44 11.77 46.88
CA ASN A 696 13.40 12.13 45.90
C ASN A 696 14.00 12.72 44.61
N LEU A 697 15.04 13.56 44.71
CA LEU A 697 15.77 14.06 43.54
C LEU A 697 16.43 12.93 42.75
N LEU A 698 17.06 11.99 43.46
CA LEU A 698 17.67 10.81 42.86
C LEU A 698 16.61 9.97 42.12
N TYR A 699 15.41 9.82 42.70
CA TYR A 699 14.29 9.15 42.05
C TYR A 699 13.83 9.87 40.77
N ASP A 700 13.63 11.18 40.79
CA ASP A 700 13.20 11.93 39.60
C ASP A 700 14.25 11.95 38.49
N SER A 701 15.53 12.10 38.87
CA SER A 701 16.63 11.96 37.93
C SER A 701 16.64 10.55 37.29
N SER A 702 16.34 9.52 38.08
CA SER A 702 16.23 8.14 37.60
C SER A 702 15.02 7.93 36.68
N LEU A 703 13.88 8.60 36.91
CA LEU A 703 12.72 8.61 36.00
C LEU A 703 13.14 9.11 34.62
N MET A 704 13.76 10.29 34.59
CA MET A 704 14.18 10.93 33.34
C MET A 704 15.19 10.08 32.57
N ASN A 705 16.23 9.59 33.24
CA ASN A 705 17.28 8.77 32.61
C ASN A 705 16.78 7.39 32.16
N SER A 706 15.68 6.89 32.72
CA SER A 706 15.10 5.60 32.37
C SER A 706 13.93 5.71 31.37
N GLY A 707 13.67 6.91 30.84
CA GLY A 707 12.65 7.15 29.82
C GLY A 707 11.22 7.27 30.33
N PHE A 708 11.02 7.43 31.65
CA PHE A 708 9.71 7.71 32.22
C PHE A 708 9.39 9.21 32.19
N MET A 709 8.09 9.52 32.13
CA MET A 709 7.62 10.89 32.34
C MET A 709 7.62 11.22 33.83
N ILE A 710 8.00 12.46 34.16
CA ILE A 710 7.88 12.99 35.51
C ILE A 710 6.40 13.34 35.72
N ASP A 711 5.78 12.72 36.71
CA ASP A 711 4.35 12.91 37.00
C ASP A 711 4.07 14.33 37.52
N GLU A 712 4.98 14.90 38.31
CA GLU A 712 4.85 16.23 38.94
C GLU A 712 6.06 17.14 38.63
N PRO A 713 6.14 17.73 37.42
CA PRO A 713 7.29 18.53 37.00
C PRO A 713 7.57 19.75 37.89
N ASN A 714 6.52 20.36 38.45
CA ASN A 714 6.66 21.52 39.34
C ASN A 714 7.34 21.14 40.66
N GLU A 715 7.01 19.99 41.26
CA GLU A 715 7.66 19.56 42.50
C GLU A 715 9.14 19.26 42.29
N PHE A 716 9.49 18.65 41.15
CA PHE A 716 10.88 18.45 40.76
C PHE A 716 11.61 19.80 40.61
N ALA A 717 11.01 20.77 39.93
CA ALA A 717 11.57 22.11 39.76
C ALA A 717 11.75 22.84 41.11
N THR A 718 10.76 22.78 42.00
CA THR A 718 10.84 23.37 43.34
C THR A 718 11.99 22.77 44.15
N ARG A 719 12.19 21.44 44.10
CA ARG A 719 13.33 20.79 44.76
C ARG A 719 14.67 21.19 44.15
N LEU A 720 14.74 21.30 42.83
CA LEU A 720 15.93 21.79 42.14
C LEU A 720 16.26 23.23 42.52
N TYR A 721 15.26 24.12 42.59
CA TYR A 721 15.45 25.50 43.04
C TYR A 721 15.89 25.57 44.51
N GLY A 722 15.39 24.70 45.37
CA GLY A 722 15.86 24.56 46.75
C GLY A 722 17.35 24.23 46.83
N LEU A 723 17.82 23.27 46.02
CA LEU A 723 19.24 22.92 45.95
C LEU A 723 20.10 24.06 45.38
N MET A 724 19.59 24.78 44.37
CA MET A 724 20.28 25.97 43.85
C MET A 724 20.38 27.06 44.90
N LYS A 725 19.31 27.29 45.68
CA LYS A 725 19.29 28.23 46.80
C LYS A 725 20.39 27.90 47.81
N GLU A 726 20.48 26.64 48.25
CA GLU A 726 21.51 26.19 49.19
C GLU A 726 22.92 26.25 48.59
N SER A 727 23.10 25.80 47.35
CA SER A 727 24.41 25.80 46.68
C SER A 727 24.94 27.20 46.41
N LEU A 728 24.06 28.17 46.13
CA LEU A 728 24.38 29.58 45.96
C LEU A 728 24.39 30.35 47.30
N GLN A 729 24.03 29.69 48.41
CA GLN A 729 23.94 30.28 49.75
C GLN A 729 22.98 31.48 49.81
N LEU A 730 21.84 31.39 49.11
CA LEU A 730 20.82 32.43 49.10
C LEU A 730 19.93 32.34 50.35
N ASP A 731 19.63 33.50 50.96
CA ASP A 731 18.75 33.57 52.13
C ASP A 731 17.27 33.29 51.76
N SER A 732 16.81 33.78 50.61
CA SER A 732 15.50 33.50 50.03
C SER A 732 15.54 33.43 48.51
N LEU A 733 14.45 32.95 47.90
CA LEU A 733 14.21 33.01 46.46
C LEU A 733 13.17 34.11 46.13
N ASP A 734 13.03 35.08 47.04
CA ASP A 734 12.14 36.21 46.81
C ASP A 734 12.69 37.08 45.67
N LEU A 735 11.80 37.73 44.93
CA LEU A 735 12.20 38.63 43.86
C LEU A 735 13.03 39.78 44.45
N GLU A 736 14.14 40.10 43.80
CA GLU A 736 14.83 41.36 44.04
C GLU A 736 13.87 42.52 43.74
N PRO A 737 13.99 43.65 44.45
CA PRO A 737 13.14 44.82 44.20
C PRO A 737 13.21 45.21 42.72
N GLU A 738 12.06 45.49 42.13
CA GLU A 738 11.95 45.94 40.75
C GLU A 738 12.81 47.20 40.58
N VAL A 739 13.54 47.28 39.47
CA VAL A 739 14.42 48.41 39.19
C VAL A 739 13.55 49.66 39.03
N GLU A 740 13.58 50.55 40.01
CA GLU A 740 12.90 51.84 39.94
C GLU A 740 13.56 52.68 38.83
N LEU A 741 12.91 52.74 37.67
CA LEU A 741 13.20 53.77 36.67
C LEU A 741 12.76 55.11 37.25
N PRO A 742 13.59 56.17 37.19
CA PRO A 742 13.17 57.48 37.63
C PRO A 742 11.93 57.89 36.82
N GLU A 743 10.85 58.28 37.51
CA GLU A 743 9.70 58.91 36.85
C GLU A 743 10.22 60.09 36.03
N GLU A 744 9.92 60.09 34.72
CA GLU A 744 10.28 61.21 33.85
C GLU A 744 9.68 62.49 34.45
N PRO A 745 10.48 63.55 34.67
CA PRO A 745 9.95 64.78 35.25
C PRO A 745 8.86 65.35 34.32
N GLU A 746 7.67 65.61 34.86
CA GLU A 746 6.63 66.39 34.18
C GLU A 746 7.25 67.71 33.69
N GLU A 747 7.41 67.86 32.37
CA GLU A 747 7.92 69.10 31.80
C GLU A 747 6.93 70.25 32.03
N PRO A 748 7.38 71.42 32.51
CA PRO A 748 6.51 72.58 32.64
C PRO A 748 6.09 73.10 31.26
N GLU A 749 4.78 73.29 31.08
CA GLU A 749 4.14 73.91 29.91
C GLU A 749 4.93 75.14 29.40
N LYS A 750 5.42 75.05 28.16
CA LYS A 750 5.88 76.20 27.39
C LYS A 750 4.85 76.55 26.34
N GLU A 751 4.40 77.80 26.41
CA GLU A 751 3.62 78.47 25.38
C GLU A 751 4.32 78.42 24.02
N GLU A 752 3.48 78.36 23.00
CA GLU A 752 3.69 78.18 21.56
C GLU A 752 4.84 79.01 20.95
N GLU A 753 5.65 78.38 20.11
CA GLU A 753 6.08 78.95 18.82
C GLU A 753 6.31 77.80 17.82
N GLU A 754 5.86 78.05 16.59
CA GLU A 754 5.43 77.09 15.57
C GLU A 754 6.55 76.32 14.83
N GLU A 755 6.07 75.32 14.09
CA GLU A 755 6.61 74.70 12.86
C GLU A 755 7.45 73.40 12.99
N ASP A 756 6.73 72.31 12.70
CA ASP A 756 7.02 71.26 11.72
C ASP A 756 8.39 70.56 11.76
N GLU A 757 8.38 69.27 12.12
CA GLU A 757 8.39 68.21 11.10
C GLU A 757 8.19 66.83 11.75
N ASN A 758 7.32 66.04 11.10
CA ASN A 758 6.88 64.70 11.46
C ASN A 758 8.00 63.74 11.88
N THR A 759 7.85 63.10 13.05
CA THR A 759 8.12 61.66 13.15
C THR A 759 7.33 61.02 14.29
N ILE A 760 6.35 60.21 13.88
CA ILE A 760 5.45 59.41 14.71
C ILE A 760 6.23 58.21 15.29
N LYS A 761 6.28 58.09 16.62
CA LYS A 761 6.59 56.82 17.30
C LYS A 761 5.28 56.11 17.64
N PHE A 762 5.14 54.87 17.15
CA PHE A 762 4.06 53.96 17.47
C PHE A 762 4.46 53.13 18.71
N ASP A 763 3.63 53.18 19.77
CA ASP A 763 3.76 52.35 20.97
C ASP A 763 2.85 51.12 20.83
N SER A 764 3.43 49.94 21.01
CA SER A 764 2.79 48.64 20.87
C SER A 764 2.49 48.02 22.24
N SER A 765 1.45 48.52 22.90
CA SER A 765 0.89 47.85 24.08
C SER A 765 -0.64 48.01 24.15
N ASN A 766 -1.32 47.48 23.14
CA ASN A 766 -2.73 47.11 23.29
C ASN A 766 -3.04 45.86 22.47
N SER A 767 -2.60 44.70 22.98
CA SER A 767 -2.98 43.39 22.45
C SER A 767 -4.33 42.96 23.04
N GLU A 768 -5.41 43.61 22.63
CA GLU A 768 -6.75 43.03 22.67
C GLU A 768 -7.47 43.35 21.35
N GLN A 769 -7.64 42.31 20.53
CA GLN A 769 -8.52 42.21 19.35
C GLN A 769 -8.25 43.21 18.20
N MET A 770 -7.29 42.88 17.33
CA MET A 770 -7.27 43.37 15.94
C MET A 770 -7.94 42.35 15.03
N ASP A 771 -8.90 42.82 14.23
CA ASP A 771 -9.65 42.02 13.28
C ASP A 771 -8.78 41.66 12.06
N GLU A 772 -8.96 40.45 11.51
CA GLU A 772 -8.06 39.86 10.49
C GLU A 772 -8.07 40.65 9.16
N GLU A 773 -9.12 41.43 8.92
CA GLU A 773 -9.25 42.36 7.80
C GLU A 773 -8.35 43.59 7.92
N GLU A 774 -8.11 44.09 9.14
CA GLU A 774 -7.34 45.31 9.38
C GLU A 774 -5.83 45.04 9.24
N PHE A 775 -5.38 43.85 9.65
CA PHE A 775 -4.00 43.38 9.44
C PHE A 775 -3.68 43.18 7.95
N ARG A 776 -4.64 42.67 7.16
CA ARG A 776 -4.49 42.52 5.70
C ARG A 776 -4.47 43.85 4.96
N ALA A 777 -5.22 44.85 5.43
CA ALA A 777 -5.18 46.20 4.85
C ALA A 777 -3.83 46.88 5.11
N GLN A 778 -3.24 46.70 6.30
CA GLN A 778 -1.94 47.27 6.66
C GLN A 778 -0.79 46.65 5.83
N LEU A 779 -0.77 45.32 5.69
CA LEU A 779 0.21 44.61 4.84
C LEU A 779 0.15 45.02 3.35
N LYS A 780 -1.03 45.40 2.86
CA LYS A 780 -1.21 45.86 1.48
C LYS A 780 -0.66 47.28 1.27
N LYS A 781 -0.78 48.12 2.30
CA LYS A 781 -0.29 49.50 2.29
C LYS A 781 1.23 49.60 2.45
N ASP A 782 1.82 48.74 3.27
CA ASP A 782 3.28 48.67 3.46
C ASP A 782 3.99 48.10 2.22
N ARG A 783 3.32 47.23 1.48
CA ARG A 783 3.82 46.68 0.21
C ARG A 783 3.72 47.68 -0.95
N GLU A 784 2.72 48.55 -0.95
CA GLU A 784 2.59 49.65 -1.92
C GLU A 784 3.59 50.80 -1.64
N GLN A 785 4.15 50.92 -0.43
CA GLN A 785 5.19 51.91 -0.10
C GLN A 785 6.63 51.42 -0.32
N SER A 786 6.87 50.11 -0.47
CA SER A 786 8.18 49.56 -0.80
C SER A 786 8.46 49.41 -2.30
N GLU A 787 7.46 49.59 -3.16
CA GLU A 787 7.61 49.46 -4.63
C GLU A 787 7.97 50.79 -5.34
N ASP A 788 7.98 51.94 -4.63
CA ASP A 788 8.33 53.26 -5.18
C ASP A 788 9.77 53.74 -4.83
N GLU A 789 10.59 52.95 -4.13
CA GLU A 789 11.99 53.31 -3.79
C GLU A 789 13.08 52.54 -4.57
N ASP A 790 12.71 51.68 -5.53
CA ASP A 790 13.66 50.93 -6.40
C ASP A 790 13.67 51.40 -7.88
N GLU A 791 13.19 52.61 -8.18
CA GLU A 791 13.51 53.34 -9.41
C GLU A 791 14.18 54.69 -9.10
N LEU A 792 15.50 54.66 -8.80
CA LEU A 792 16.46 55.76 -9.09
C LEU A 792 17.92 55.30 -9.02
#